data_AF-A0A7X0XQB8-F1
#
_entry.id   AF-A0A7X0XQB8-F1
#
_cell.length_a   1.000
_cell.length_b   1.000
_cell.length_c   1.000
_cell.angle_alpha   90.00
_cell.angle_beta   90.00
_cell.angle_gamma   90.00
#
_symmetry.space_group_name_H-M   'P 1'
#
loop_
_entity.id
_entity.type
_entity.pdbx_description
1 polymer ?
#
loop_
_entity_poly.entity_id
_entity_poly.type
_entity_poly.pdbx_seq_one_letter_code
_entity_poly.pdbx_strand_id
1 'polypeptide(L)'
;MKKQDLLKKGTSIALVASIVGSQLLATVPYNVFAAETTATTSTEIPYYGEVVSTWAELKAALTSSLVTDIYLDADITMEETLLVPATTKKLHGNNHTLNANLKQIELTKDNTIGLVEDLKITNTDIYGLFWSNNAGVQVTYKNVDHNGRQMIFLPNGELVIEGTVTSNSTVEEVFQGKQLTIKDNANVDFVSSVTTPSIAPITFLGANGGLFVGKNANLKVRSNAVSIYAGANYTLINYGNMDLKSELNQAIHLDDKSTMYFKTGSVLKAVSGDKVEEAVEATGGSIFVESGATFEVEANGTQAAVITGDTFKLAQGSNFSITNFNAGGTALGAYNTNTNVILQSDKGVSTWNRGTVTNTTPTATYPGVLNAEFTLNTYTTAVKQTNFTSNNTQFTNAYDTGKTGKITGGSFSLSVQDEARTIVNELFTDSTKTIIKTTTTQTTIDAAQAIVNKVTDATVKAELQKDIDTAQSLLNAKNEQAKQTTANTAVKELFTNNDPSSNSIKTTTDQKAIDNAQKTIDVLAPGSVKDGLQADLDKAQNLLDASKAQAAADQSQKAVASYAVNQLFVNNTPSSDAIKASTDQDAIDNAQAEIDKIKDPALKVDLQKDLDRAQELLDARNAATATEQAKQDAAKKAVDELFNNNTPSSNAIKPVTDQAAIDAAQALVNKVTDPAVKAALQANVDKAQSLLDAKNAARKAVDELFNNNTPSSNAIKPATNQAAIDAAQALVNKVTDPTTKAALQADVDKAQSLLDAKNATAAEKAKQDAARTAVNELFNNNTPSSNAIKPVTDQAAIDAAQALVNKVTDPAVKAALQADVNKAQSLLDAKNSALTKPVLDAYHITDEYITGKVDANTATVELYINGVRSKISTPTNGVFKLYAQGFGLKVGDTFEVRPVDAKGNKGPAATGTVLGAALNLTTKDAGLSATTVTGTVGAGITSVRLSIDGTIVKVGQINADGTYSIATNNLIKPSSKVEVVGYVDKTEMVRKAVNIVNDEKPVLSALTVDDDTVKGSVTAGSATGVRVSINGAAKNTANIKADGTFESNIGKLPLGTVVTVEVRDSAGYNSYRTASVTVTASAVAKLAAPTLTKMDGGYIVGTAPKGTETIVIYEDGAAARTQKVSDMTVNPDGSFTFKAYVAASASKVQVQAKNSDKRMNSDLSAALTK
;
A
#
# COMPACT_ATOMS: atom_id res chain seq x y z
N MET A 1 9.70 1.52 33.46
CA MET A 1 8.49 1.03 32.74
C MET A 1 7.28 1.83 33.20
N LYS A 2 6.64 2.54 32.26
CA LYS A 2 5.20 2.91 32.14
C LYS A 2 4.49 3.53 33.37
N LYS A 3 4.16 4.83 33.33
CA LYS A 3 2.96 5.50 32.72
C LYS A 3 1.76 5.49 33.69
N GLN A 4 1.26 6.67 34.09
CA GLN A 4 0.12 7.41 33.48
C GLN A 4 -1.19 6.60 33.59
N ASP A 5 -2.36 7.13 33.91
CA ASP A 5 -2.92 8.48 34.06
C ASP A 5 -4.40 8.23 34.48
N LEU A 6 -5.16 9.31 34.70
CA LEU A 6 -6.52 9.54 34.20
C LEU A 6 -7.62 9.92 35.23
N LEU A 7 -8.11 11.16 35.01
CA LEU A 7 -9.52 11.63 34.94
C LEU A 7 -10.23 12.04 36.26
N LYS A 8 -11.01 13.13 36.37
CA LYS A 8 -11.89 13.80 35.37
C LYS A 8 -12.48 15.16 35.85
N LYS A 9 -12.46 16.17 34.93
CA LYS A 9 -13.50 17.17 34.50
C LYS A 9 -14.22 18.08 35.53
N GLY A 10 -14.61 19.34 35.27
CA GLY A 10 -14.73 20.28 34.12
C GLY A 10 -15.54 21.52 34.64
N THR A 11 -15.59 22.75 34.11
CA THR A 11 -15.68 23.31 32.74
C THR A 11 -15.39 24.83 32.73
N SER A 12 -15.01 25.34 31.55
CA SER A 12 -14.34 26.63 31.30
C SER A 12 -15.24 27.73 30.71
N ILE A 13 -14.80 28.98 30.88
CA ILE A 13 -15.40 30.27 30.46
C ILE A 13 -14.70 30.80 29.19
N ALA A 14 -15.42 31.50 28.31
CA ALA A 14 -14.86 32.27 27.20
C ALA A 14 -15.59 33.62 27.02
N LEU A 15 -14.86 34.75 27.03
CA LEU A 15 -15.30 36.03 26.44
C LEU A 15 -14.14 37.07 26.25
N VAL A 16 -13.81 37.36 24.98
CA VAL A 16 -13.58 38.67 24.30
C VAL A 16 -12.31 39.55 24.50
N ALA A 17 -11.69 39.91 23.34
CA ALA A 17 -10.89 41.11 22.93
C ALA A 17 -9.53 41.41 23.62
N SER A 18 -8.45 41.96 23.01
CA SER A 18 -8.10 42.43 21.66
C SER A 18 -6.61 42.91 21.63
N ILE A 19 -5.90 42.66 20.52
CA ILE A 19 -4.89 43.53 19.82
C ILE A 19 -3.39 43.61 20.28
N VAL A 20 -2.54 43.06 19.39
CA VAL A 20 -1.24 43.49 18.80
C VAL A 20 0.12 43.25 19.51
N GLY A 21 1.04 42.61 18.76
CA GLY A 21 2.43 43.06 18.64
C GLY A 21 3.52 42.00 18.85
N SER A 22 3.99 41.37 17.77
CA SER A 22 4.85 40.18 17.74
C SER A 22 6.36 40.46 17.86
N GLN A 23 7.09 39.62 18.61
CA GLN A 23 8.52 39.31 18.41
C GLN A 23 8.84 37.82 18.67
N LEU A 24 9.57 37.23 17.71
CA LEU A 24 10.67 36.27 17.79
C LEU A 24 10.54 34.83 18.39
N LEU A 25 10.64 33.87 17.45
CA LEU A 25 11.64 32.78 17.30
C LEU A 25 11.59 31.44 18.07
N ALA A 26 11.89 30.39 17.28
CA ALA A 26 12.31 29.00 17.57
C ALA A 26 11.16 28.01 17.91
N THR A 27 10.98 26.82 17.31
CA THR A 27 11.83 25.88 16.54
C THR A 27 10.94 24.84 15.81
N VAL A 28 11.43 24.30 14.69
CA VAL A 28 10.89 23.20 13.82
C VAL A 28 10.67 21.87 14.58
N PRO A 29 9.80 20.90 14.17
CA PRO A 29 9.98 20.09 12.93
C PRO A 29 8.73 19.50 12.20
N TYR A 30 8.96 19.10 10.93
CA TYR A 30 8.35 18.00 10.13
C TYR A 30 6.93 18.07 9.51
N ASN A 31 6.94 18.16 8.17
CA ASN A 31 6.07 17.59 7.11
C ASN A 31 4.54 17.57 7.22
N VAL A 32 3.87 18.14 6.20
CA VAL A 32 2.97 17.44 5.23
C VAL A 32 2.41 18.45 4.20
N PHE A 33 2.80 18.23 2.94
CA PHE A 33 2.12 18.47 1.66
C PHE A 33 1.19 19.69 1.45
N ALA A 34 1.62 20.56 0.53
CA ALA A 34 0.79 20.93 -0.61
C ALA A 34 1.68 20.93 -1.86
N ALA A 35 1.49 19.92 -2.70
CA ALA A 35 1.95 19.95 -4.08
C ALA A 35 1.11 21.02 -4.80
N GLU A 36 1.71 22.17 -5.08
CA GLU A 36 1.18 23.08 -6.09
C GLU A 36 1.86 22.72 -7.41
N THR A 37 1.14 21.92 -8.19
CA THR A 37 1.31 21.80 -9.63
C THR A 37 1.28 23.20 -10.25
N THR A 38 2.45 23.70 -10.66
CA THR A 38 2.51 24.84 -11.57
C THR A 38 1.93 24.39 -12.90
N ALA A 39 0.75 24.93 -13.20
CA ALA A 39 0.14 24.82 -14.50
C ALA A 39 1.15 25.25 -15.56
N THR A 40 1.44 24.34 -16.49
CA THR A 40 2.10 24.62 -17.76
C THR A 40 1.19 25.56 -18.55
N THR A 41 1.38 26.85 -18.33
CA THR A 41 0.97 27.87 -19.28
C THR A 41 1.95 27.77 -20.43
N SER A 42 1.46 27.37 -21.61
CA SER A 42 2.22 27.38 -22.84
C SER A 42 2.62 28.83 -23.15
N THR A 43 3.83 29.21 -22.76
CA THR A 43 4.45 30.44 -23.24
C THR A 43 4.68 30.31 -24.73
N GLU A 44 4.00 31.17 -25.49
CA GLU A 44 4.21 31.34 -26.92
C GLU A 44 5.71 31.57 -27.15
N ILE A 45 6.37 30.61 -27.80
CA ILE A 45 7.81 30.68 -28.06
C ILE A 45 8.04 31.88 -29.00
N PRO A 46 8.97 32.80 -28.68
CA PRO A 46 9.26 33.93 -29.55
C PRO A 46 9.61 33.45 -30.97
N TYR A 47 9.31 34.24 -32.00
CA TYR A 47 9.54 33.89 -33.42
C TYR A 47 10.99 33.45 -33.75
N TYR A 48 11.95 33.72 -32.87
CA TYR A 48 13.36 33.33 -32.98
C TYR A 48 13.82 32.34 -31.88
N GLY A 49 12.87 31.60 -31.28
CA GLY A 49 13.12 30.62 -30.22
C GLY A 49 13.07 29.17 -30.69
N GLU A 50 13.93 28.31 -30.15
CA GLU A 50 13.97 26.86 -30.45
C GLU A 50 13.93 26.02 -29.16
N VAL A 51 13.24 24.88 -29.20
CA VAL A 51 13.24 23.88 -28.12
C VAL A 51 14.23 22.78 -28.47
N VAL A 52 15.09 22.39 -27.54
CA VAL A 52 16.13 21.39 -27.75
C VAL A 52 16.12 20.35 -26.63
N SER A 53 16.25 19.08 -26.99
CA SER A 53 16.27 17.94 -26.06
C SER A 53 17.56 17.12 -26.15
N THR A 54 18.42 17.41 -27.14
CA THR A 54 19.67 16.69 -27.40
C THR A 54 20.83 17.63 -27.65
N TRP A 55 22.08 17.14 -27.50
CA TRP A 55 23.28 17.92 -27.82
C TRP A 55 23.30 18.41 -29.28
N ALA A 56 22.89 17.56 -30.22
CA ALA A 56 22.87 17.92 -31.65
C ALA A 56 21.94 19.11 -31.93
N GLU A 57 20.78 19.15 -31.28
CA GLU A 57 19.81 20.25 -31.39
C GLU A 57 20.33 21.52 -30.70
N LEU A 58 20.88 21.40 -29.48
CA LEU A 58 21.47 22.52 -28.75
C LEU A 58 22.64 23.16 -29.54
N LYS A 59 23.51 22.33 -30.14
CA LYS A 59 24.61 22.78 -31.01
C LYS A 59 24.09 23.54 -32.23
N ALA A 60 23.07 23.02 -32.90
CA ALA A 60 22.48 23.67 -34.07
C ALA A 60 21.84 25.03 -33.71
N ALA A 61 21.13 25.10 -32.59
CA ALA A 61 20.51 26.33 -32.10
C ALA A 61 21.55 27.39 -31.68
N LEU A 62 22.60 26.98 -30.95
CA LEU A 62 23.68 27.88 -30.50
C LEU A 62 24.50 28.45 -31.67
N THR A 63 24.67 27.70 -32.77
CA THR A 63 25.44 28.16 -33.95
C THR A 63 24.60 28.91 -34.98
N SER A 64 23.27 28.88 -34.85
CA SER A 64 22.37 29.59 -35.75
C SER A 64 22.51 31.11 -35.60
N SER A 65 22.60 31.82 -36.73
CA SER A 65 22.54 33.28 -36.75
C SER A 65 21.13 33.82 -36.52
N LEU A 66 20.10 32.99 -36.67
CA LEU A 66 18.69 33.40 -36.56
C LEU A 66 18.10 33.16 -35.16
N VAL A 67 18.51 32.08 -34.49
CA VAL A 67 17.94 31.69 -33.20
C VAL A 67 18.55 32.53 -32.08
N THR A 68 17.75 33.21 -31.27
CA THR A 68 18.23 34.02 -30.14
C THR A 68 17.92 33.40 -28.79
N ASP A 69 16.81 32.67 -28.68
CA ASP A 69 16.29 32.10 -27.44
C ASP A 69 16.25 30.57 -27.58
N ILE A 70 16.83 29.83 -26.63
CA ILE A 70 16.98 28.38 -26.70
C ILE A 70 16.42 27.79 -25.42
N TYR A 71 15.44 26.91 -25.52
CA TYR A 71 14.73 26.31 -24.39
C TYR A 71 15.11 24.84 -24.28
N LEU A 72 15.66 24.43 -23.12
CA LEU A 72 15.88 23.01 -22.85
C LEU A 72 14.55 22.32 -22.49
N ASP A 73 14.34 21.13 -23.04
CA ASP A 73 13.22 20.22 -22.70
C ASP A 73 13.72 18.86 -22.14
N ALA A 74 15.04 18.72 -21.99
CA ALA A 74 15.68 17.59 -21.35
C ALA A 74 17.03 17.97 -20.75
N ASP A 75 17.55 17.13 -19.86
CA ASP A 75 18.95 17.22 -19.43
C ASP A 75 19.87 16.86 -20.59
N ILE A 76 20.90 17.68 -20.84
CA ILE A 76 21.82 17.53 -21.98
C ILE A 76 23.25 17.39 -21.49
N THR A 77 24.02 16.49 -22.12
CA THR A 77 25.48 16.40 -21.94
C THR A 77 26.19 16.90 -23.19
N MET A 78 27.14 17.82 -23.04
CA MET A 78 27.94 18.33 -24.16
C MET A 78 28.92 17.28 -24.70
N GLU A 79 29.01 17.15 -26.01
CA GLU A 79 29.96 16.22 -26.65
C GLU A 79 31.25 16.91 -27.12
N GLU A 80 31.20 18.21 -27.41
CA GLU A 80 32.35 19.00 -27.88
C GLU A 80 32.31 20.47 -27.43
N THR A 81 33.44 21.16 -27.53
CA THR A 81 33.54 22.62 -27.34
C THR A 81 32.91 23.36 -28.52
N LEU A 82 32.16 24.42 -28.23
CA LEU A 82 31.39 25.16 -29.22
C LEU A 82 31.77 26.65 -29.28
N LEU A 83 31.98 27.15 -30.49
CA LEU A 83 32.13 28.57 -30.79
C LEU A 83 30.79 29.15 -31.24
N VAL A 84 30.35 30.24 -30.62
CA VAL A 84 29.08 30.92 -30.91
C VAL A 84 29.36 32.23 -31.66
N PRO A 85 29.12 32.30 -32.98
CA PRO A 85 29.38 33.48 -33.81
C PRO A 85 28.18 34.45 -33.85
N ALA A 86 27.54 34.71 -32.71
CA ALA A 86 26.35 35.56 -32.62
C ALA A 86 26.53 36.69 -31.60
N THR A 87 25.86 37.81 -31.83
CA THR A 87 25.85 38.98 -30.92
C THR A 87 24.81 38.87 -29.81
N THR A 88 23.90 37.89 -29.88
CA THR A 88 22.92 37.62 -28.82
C THR A 88 22.60 36.14 -28.77
N LYS A 89 22.65 35.54 -27.58
CA LYS A 89 22.18 34.18 -27.29
C LYS A 89 21.65 34.07 -25.87
N LYS A 90 20.50 33.42 -25.72
CA LYS A 90 19.84 33.18 -24.45
C LYS A 90 19.52 31.70 -24.32
N LEU A 91 19.99 31.10 -23.24
CA LEU A 91 19.78 29.71 -22.89
C LEU A 91 18.84 29.64 -21.68
N HIS A 92 17.61 29.22 -21.93
CA HIS A 92 16.58 28.98 -20.94
C HIS A 92 16.62 27.50 -20.55
N GLY A 93 17.12 27.21 -19.36
CA GLY A 93 17.30 25.87 -18.85
C GLY A 93 16.01 25.17 -18.48
N ASN A 94 14.92 25.89 -18.20
CA ASN A 94 13.64 25.32 -17.74
C ASN A 94 13.79 24.34 -16.56
N ASN A 95 14.76 24.59 -15.67
CA ASN A 95 15.21 23.76 -14.56
C ASN A 95 15.88 22.43 -14.94
N HIS A 96 16.27 22.24 -16.20
CA HIS A 96 17.07 21.10 -16.64
C HIS A 96 18.55 21.25 -16.27
N THR A 97 19.28 20.14 -16.40
CA THR A 97 20.73 20.07 -16.21
C THR A 97 21.48 20.08 -17.53
N LEU A 98 22.43 20.99 -17.69
CA LEU A 98 23.45 20.96 -18.73
C LEU A 98 24.77 20.48 -18.12
N ASN A 99 25.14 19.23 -18.44
CA ASN A 99 26.44 18.69 -18.12
C ASN A 99 27.46 19.13 -19.18
N ALA A 100 28.32 20.08 -18.81
CA ALA A 100 29.32 20.65 -19.70
C ALA A 100 30.43 19.64 -20.07
N ASN A 101 30.60 18.55 -19.33
CA ASN A 101 31.53 17.46 -19.68
C ASN A 101 32.96 17.95 -20.03
N LEU A 102 33.45 18.95 -19.29
CA LEU A 102 34.71 19.65 -19.51
C LEU A 102 34.83 20.26 -20.92
N LYS A 103 33.70 20.67 -21.51
CA LYS A 103 33.59 21.41 -22.77
C LYS A 103 33.18 22.85 -22.50
N GLN A 104 33.36 23.67 -23.52
CA GLN A 104 33.18 25.12 -23.46
C GLN A 104 32.08 25.59 -24.39
N ILE A 105 31.45 26.72 -24.05
CA ILE A 105 30.68 27.53 -25.00
C ILE A 105 31.28 28.93 -25.00
N GLU A 106 31.98 29.29 -26.09
CA GLU A 106 32.64 30.58 -26.25
C GLU A 106 31.79 31.55 -27.08
N LEU A 107 31.56 32.77 -26.56
CA LEU A 107 30.95 33.87 -27.31
C LEU A 107 32.04 34.62 -28.08
N THR A 108 32.00 34.60 -29.41
CA THR A 108 33.14 35.02 -30.26
C THR A 108 33.06 36.44 -30.82
N LYS A 109 32.06 37.25 -30.43
CA LYS A 109 31.86 38.62 -30.94
C LYS A 109 31.96 39.66 -29.83
N ASP A 110 32.53 40.82 -30.15
CA ASP A 110 32.46 42.01 -29.29
C ASP A 110 31.01 42.42 -29.03
N ASN A 111 30.75 42.96 -27.84
CA ASN A 111 29.45 43.46 -27.39
C ASN A 111 28.33 42.40 -27.43
N THR A 112 28.68 41.12 -27.32
CA THR A 112 27.69 40.03 -27.27
C THR A 112 26.89 40.07 -25.97
N ILE A 113 25.58 39.87 -26.08
CA ILE A 113 24.68 39.70 -24.94
C ILE A 113 24.31 38.22 -24.76
N GLY A 114 24.79 37.63 -23.67
CA GLY A 114 24.47 36.28 -23.23
C GLY A 114 23.44 36.26 -22.10
N LEU A 115 22.54 35.27 -22.08
CA LEU A 115 21.71 34.93 -20.92
C LEU A 115 21.78 33.42 -20.68
N VAL A 116 21.94 33.02 -19.43
CA VAL A 116 21.69 31.66 -18.95
C VAL A 116 20.73 31.76 -17.77
N GLU A 117 19.54 31.17 -17.90
CA GLU A 117 18.56 31.21 -16.82
C GLU A 117 17.91 29.87 -16.50
N ASP A 118 17.50 29.69 -15.24
CA ASP A 118 16.79 28.52 -14.73
C ASP A 118 17.51 27.22 -15.11
N LEU A 119 18.83 27.14 -14.87
CA LEU A 119 19.67 26.05 -15.36
C LEU A 119 20.60 25.52 -14.28
N LYS A 120 20.68 24.19 -14.19
CA LYS A 120 21.75 23.52 -13.44
C LYS A 120 22.93 23.20 -14.36
N ILE A 121 24.11 23.70 -14.05
CA ILE A 121 25.33 23.48 -14.85
C ILE A 121 26.28 22.58 -14.06
N THR A 122 26.76 21.49 -14.67
CA THR A 122 27.71 20.57 -14.04
C THR A 122 28.95 20.32 -14.90
N ASN A 123 30.08 20.02 -14.26
CA ASN A 123 31.34 19.61 -14.90
C ASN A 123 31.88 20.60 -15.95
N THR A 124 31.83 21.91 -15.67
CA THR A 124 32.52 22.90 -16.51
C THR A 124 34.03 22.70 -16.50
N ASP A 125 34.68 23.14 -17.56
CA ASP A 125 36.13 23.27 -17.61
C ASP A 125 36.60 24.58 -16.93
N ILE A 126 37.83 25.00 -17.23
CA ILE A 126 38.45 26.20 -16.66
C ILE A 126 38.06 27.53 -17.34
N TYR A 127 36.97 27.55 -18.11
CA TYR A 127 36.42 28.78 -18.71
C TYR A 127 34.91 28.92 -18.48
N GLY A 128 34.18 27.81 -18.43
CA GLY A 128 32.75 27.79 -18.15
C GLY A 128 31.86 27.92 -19.39
N LEU A 129 30.59 28.26 -19.17
CA LEU A 129 29.62 28.45 -20.25
C LEU A 129 29.46 29.93 -20.57
N PHE A 130 29.27 30.24 -21.86
CA PHE A 130 29.12 31.62 -22.37
C PHE A 130 30.31 32.52 -22.01
N TRP A 131 31.50 31.96 -21.89
CA TRP A 131 32.72 32.71 -21.61
C TRP A 131 33.18 33.51 -22.85
N SER A 132 34.00 34.53 -22.66
CA SER A 132 34.55 35.31 -23.77
C SER A 132 35.77 36.17 -23.42
N ASN A 133 36.70 36.28 -24.37
CA ASN A 133 37.78 37.27 -24.34
C ASN A 133 37.46 38.59 -25.04
N ASN A 134 36.30 38.69 -25.71
CA ASN A 134 35.94 39.84 -26.54
C ASN A 134 35.48 41.05 -25.72
N ALA A 135 35.66 42.24 -26.28
CA ALA A 135 35.37 43.49 -25.57
C ALA A 135 33.87 43.73 -25.44
N GLY A 136 33.42 44.17 -24.26
CA GLY A 136 32.03 44.59 -24.04
C GLY A 136 31.00 43.46 -23.99
N VAL A 137 31.44 42.20 -23.92
CA VAL A 137 30.54 41.06 -23.73
C VAL A 137 29.86 41.16 -22.36
N GLN A 138 28.54 41.02 -22.33
CA GLN A 138 27.75 40.97 -21.11
C GLN A 138 27.00 39.65 -21.05
N VAL A 139 27.15 38.92 -19.95
CA VAL A 139 26.44 37.66 -19.71
C VAL A 139 25.59 37.79 -18.47
N THR A 140 24.32 37.43 -18.54
CA THR A 140 23.42 37.39 -17.38
C THR A 140 23.21 35.95 -16.94
N TYR A 141 23.47 35.66 -15.66
CA TYR A 141 23.10 34.40 -15.02
C TYR A 141 21.93 34.66 -14.07
N LYS A 142 20.82 33.93 -14.26
CA LYS A 142 19.61 34.08 -13.46
C LYS A 142 19.09 32.73 -13.00
N ASN A 143 18.97 32.50 -11.69
CA ASN A 143 18.51 31.20 -11.17
C ASN A 143 19.39 30.02 -11.64
N VAL A 144 20.72 30.18 -11.54
CA VAL A 144 21.69 29.19 -12.02
C VAL A 144 22.36 28.47 -10.84
N ASP A 145 22.38 27.14 -10.87
CA ASP A 145 23.14 26.30 -9.93
C ASP A 145 24.34 25.67 -10.64
N HIS A 146 25.55 26.14 -10.33
CA HIS A 146 26.79 25.73 -10.97
C HIS A 146 27.67 24.84 -10.07
N ASN A 147 28.19 23.75 -10.63
CA ASN A 147 29.22 22.91 -10.02
C ASN A 147 30.26 22.51 -11.07
N GLY A 148 31.53 22.90 -10.89
CA GLY A 148 32.55 22.64 -11.90
C GLY A 148 33.92 23.22 -11.58
N ARG A 149 34.76 23.40 -12.61
CA ARG A 149 36.13 23.91 -12.45
C ARG A 149 36.21 25.44 -12.42
N GLN A 150 35.37 26.12 -13.20
CA GLN A 150 35.15 27.58 -13.19
C GLN A 150 33.73 27.86 -13.67
N MET A 151 33.03 28.87 -13.12
CA MET A 151 31.67 29.19 -13.58
C MET A 151 31.70 29.99 -14.87
N ILE A 152 32.53 31.02 -14.93
CA ILE A 152 32.65 31.89 -16.10
C ILE A 152 33.94 32.74 -16.13
N PHE A 153 34.49 32.89 -17.33
CA PHE A 153 35.64 33.73 -17.66
C PHE A 153 35.27 34.89 -18.61
N LEU A 154 35.39 36.13 -18.14
CA LEU A 154 35.03 37.38 -18.87
C LEU A 154 36.06 38.51 -18.64
N PRO A 155 37.35 38.34 -19.00
CA PRO A 155 38.41 39.32 -18.71
C PRO A 155 38.18 40.73 -19.27
N ASN A 156 37.36 40.87 -20.30
CA ASN A 156 37.01 42.18 -20.91
C ASN A 156 35.50 42.48 -20.87
N GLY A 157 34.73 41.69 -20.12
CA GLY A 157 33.27 41.71 -20.10
C GLY A 157 32.65 41.89 -18.71
N GLU A 158 31.33 41.77 -18.66
CA GLU A 158 30.51 41.90 -17.46
C GLU A 158 29.69 40.62 -17.22
N LEU A 159 29.76 40.08 -15.99
CA LEU A 159 28.75 39.14 -15.50
C LEU A 159 27.68 39.92 -14.73
N VAL A 160 26.42 39.74 -15.12
CA VAL A 160 25.24 40.22 -14.40
C VAL A 160 24.56 39.03 -13.71
N ILE A 161 24.24 39.17 -12.42
CA ILE A 161 23.54 38.14 -11.65
C ILE A 161 22.16 38.64 -11.23
N GLU A 162 21.15 37.83 -11.55
CA GLU A 162 19.75 38.01 -11.15
C GLU A 162 19.21 36.76 -10.42
N GLY A 163 18.17 36.91 -9.62
CA GLY A 163 17.57 35.77 -8.92
C GLY A 163 18.56 35.06 -7.97
N THR A 164 18.55 33.73 -7.94
CA THR A 164 19.46 32.94 -7.09
C THR A 164 20.58 32.31 -7.92
N VAL A 165 21.85 32.62 -7.65
CA VAL A 165 22.98 31.96 -8.32
C VAL A 165 23.90 31.31 -7.29
N THR A 166 24.07 30.00 -7.38
CA THR A 166 24.98 29.21 -6.55
C THR A 166 26.13 28.69 -7.40
N SER A 167 27.33 28.70 -6.86
CA SER A 167 28.49 28.15 -7.55
C SER A 167 29.44 27.47 -6.57
N ASN A 168 29.82 26.24 -6.89
CA ASN A 168 30.93 25.54 -6.25
C ASN A 168 32.05 25.31 -7.27
N SER A 169 33.13 26.09 -7.16
CA SER A 169 34.31 25.97 -8.00
C SER A 169 35.38 25.09 -7.36
N THR A 170 36.01 24.23 -8.16
CA THR A 170 36.93 23.19 -7.68
C THR A 170 38.39 23.39 -8.10
N VAL A 171 38.67 24.20 -9.12
CA VAL A 171 40.02 24.34 -9.70
C VAL A 171 40.42 25.81 -9.87
N GLU A 172 39.54 26.61 -10.45
CA GLU A 172 39.75 28.03 -10.72
C GLU A 172 38.75 28.88 -9.91
N GLU A 173 38.63 30.16 -10.26
CA GLU A 173 37.68 31.09 -9.65
C GLU A 173 36.22 30.67 -9.89
N VAL A 174 35.29 31.27 -9.15
CA VAL A 174 33.89 31.22 -9.59
C VAL A 174 33.74 32.17 -10.78
N PHE A 175 34.09 33.43 -10.57
CA PHE A 175 34.07 34.47 -11.58
C PHE A 175 35.48 35.06 -11.73
N GLN A 176 35.96 35.09 -12.96
CA GLN A 176 37.18 35.81 -13.34
C GLN A 176 36.85 36.76 -14.49
N GLY A 177 36.87 38.08 -14.26
CA GLY A 177 36.48 39.03 -15.30
C GLY A 177 36.69 40.50 -14.99
N LYS A 178 36.17 41.41 -15.82
CA LYS A 178 36.34 42.86 -15.61
C LYS A 178 35.30 43.46 -14.68
N GLN A 179 34.03 43.11 -14.87
CA GLN A 179 32.91 43.69 -14.11
C GLN A 179 31.97 42.59 -13.60
N LEU A 180 31.55 42.69 -12.34
CA LEU A 180 30.51 41.86 -11.74
C LEU A 180 29.40 42.74 -11.20
N THR A 181 28.17 42.50 -11.64
CA THR A 181 26.98 43.25 -11.22
C THR A 181 25.95 42.30 -10.64
N ILE A 182 25.76 42.34 -9.33
CA ILE A 182 24.70 41.60 -8.61
C ILE A 182 23.52 42.56 -8.48
N LYS A 183 22.39 42.23 -9.11
CA LYS A 183 21.20 43.07 -9.13
C LYS A 183 20.48 43.09 -7.78
N ASP A 184 19.59 44.06 -7.61
CA ASP A 184 18.76 44.20 -6.40
C ASP A 184 18.00 42.90 -6.09
N ASN A 185 17.97 42.53 -4.81
CA ASN A 185 17.33 41.31 -4.28
C ASN A 185 17.90 39.97 -4.79
N ALA A 186 19.00 39.95 -5.57
CA ALA A 186 19.63 38.71 -5.98
C ALA A 186 20.32 38.00 -4.79
N ASN A 187 20.39 36.68 -4.83
CA ASN A 187 21.02 35.84 -3.81
C ASN A 187 22.15 35.02 -4.42
N VAL A 188 23.38 35.25 -3.98
CA VAL A 188 24.60 34.68 -4.53
C VAL A 188 25.34 33.89 -3.44
N ASP A 189 25.61 32.61 -3.69
CA ASP A 189 26.45 31.77 -2.80
C ASP A 189 27.61 31.17 -3.61
N PHE A 190 28.79 31.72 -3.42
CA PHE A 190 30.02 31.31 -4.09
C PHE A 190 30.94 30.56 -3.13
N VAL A 191 31.29 29.34 -3.50
CA VAL A 191 32.17 28.46 -2.73
C VAL A 191 33.38 28.09 -3.58
N SER A 192 34.57 28.19 -3.00
CA SER A 192 35.80 27.67 -3.60
C SER A 192 36.63 26.90 -2.57
N SER A 193 37.10 25.73 -2.97
CA SER A 193 38.08 24.97 -2.19
C SER A 193 39.53 25.35 -2.50
N VAL A 194 39.77 26.22 -3.49
CA VAL A 194 41.11 26.62 -3.94
C VAL A 194 41.85 27.38 -2.84
N THR A 195 43.12 27.04 -2.61
CA THR A 195 43.95 27.60 -1.54
C THR A 195 44.92 28.68 -2.01
N THR A 196 45.21 28.76 -3.31
CA THR A 196 46.09 29.78 -3.89
C THR A 196 45.46 31.16 -3.73
N PRO A 197 46.11 32.12 -3.04
CA PRO A 197 45.47 33.39 -2.66
C PRO A 197 44.88 34.16 -3.85
N SER A 198 45.59 34.22 -4.97
CA SER A 198 45.21 34.96 -6.17
C SER A 198 44.10 34.31 -7.02
N ILE A 199 43.73 33.06 -6.72
CA ILE A 199 42.63 32.35 -7.39
C ILE A 199 41.39 32.47 -6.50
N ALA A 200 40.97 33.71 -6.27
CA ALA A 200 39.81 34.04 -5.44
C ALA A 200 38.51 33.61 -6.12
N PRO A 201 37.44 33.23 -5.40
CA PRO A 201 36.13 32.99 -6.01
C PRO A 201 35.69 34.15 -6.90
N ILE A 202 36.01 35.38 -6.54
CA ILE A 202 35.78 36.57 -7.36
C ILE A 202 37.14 37.21 -7.62
N THR A 203 37.61 37.08 -8.87
CA THR A 203 38.85 37.71 -9.34
C THR A 203 38.54 38.71 -10.44
N PHE A 204 39.13 39.90 -10.33
CA PHE A 204 39.02 40.91 -11.36
C PHE A 204 40.32 41.11 -12.16
N LEU A 205 40.21 41.08 -13.50
CA LEU A 205 41.34 41.19 -14.44
C LEU A 205 41.38 42.54 -15.18
N GLY A 206 42.60 43.04 -15.42
CA GLY A 206 42.83 44.34 -16.06
C GLY A 206 42.61 45.51 -15.09
N ALA A 207 42.78 46.75 -15.53
CA ALA A 207 42.47 47.94 -14.71
C ALA A 207 41.07 48.49 -15.05
N ASN A 208 40.47 49.24 -14.13
CA ASN A 208 39.18 49.94 -14.33
C ASN A 208 37.97 49.02 -14.45
N GLY A 209 37.88 48.00 -13.60
CA GLY A 209 36.69 47.17 -13.42
C GLY A 209 36.02 47.42 -12.07
N GLY A 210 35.09 46.54 -11.69
CA GLY A 210 34.40 46.71 -10.42
C GLY A 210 33.42 45.62 -10.01
N LEU A 211 33.02 45.71 -8.76
CA LEU A 211 31.94 44.93 -8.16
C LEU A 211 30.80 45.87 -7.77
N PHE A 212 29.60 45.60 -8.27
CA PHE A 212 28.38 46.27 -7.83
C PHE A 212 27.45 45.27 -7.14
N VAL A 213 27.11 45.52 -5.87
CA VAL A 213 26.11 44.74 -5.12
C VAL A 213 24.87 45.59 -4.90
N GLY A 214 23.75 45.19 -5.50
CA GLY A 214 22.48 45.91 -5.46
C GLY A 214 21.80 45.93 -4.09
N LYS A 215 20.73 46.73 -3.96
CA LYS A 215 19.94 46.84 -2.73
C LYS A 215 19.29 45.52 -2.37
N ASN A 216 19.35 45.14 -1.09
CA ASN A 216 18.86 43.86 -0.57
C ASN A 216 19.46 42.61 -1.24
N ALA A 217 20.46 42.76 -2.11
CA ALA A 217 21.17 41.62 -2.65
C ALA A 217 22.01 40.96 -1.56
N ASN A 218 22.21 39.65 -1.64
CA ASN A 218 23.04 38.90 -0.71
C ASN A 218 24.18 38.26 -1.50
N LEU A 219 25.41 38.68 -1.24
CA LEU A 219 26.62 38.06 -1.73
C LEU A 219 27.29 37.30 -0.59
N LYS A 220 27.25 35.98 -0.64
CA LYS A 220 27.94 35.11 0.28
C LYS A 220 29.11 34.43 -0.43
N VAL A 221 30.30 34.50 0.18
CA VAL A 221 31.50 33.86 -0.33
C VAL A 221 32.15 33.03 0.78
N ARG A 222 32.48 31.78 0.46
CA ARG A 222 33.25 30.87 1.33
C ARG A 222 34.45 30.34 0.56
N SER A 223 35.65 30.66 1.02
CA SER A 223 36.89 30.40 0.28
C SER A 223 38.00 29.88 1.20
N ASN A 224 38.96 29.15 0.64
CA ASN A 224 40.27 29.02 1.28
C ASN A 224 41.23 30.12 0.77
N ALA A 225 41.16 30.51 -0.50
CA ALA A 225 41.85 31.66 -1.11
C ALA A 225 41.29 33.00 -0.62
N VAL A 226 41.78 34.13 -1.15
CA VAL A 226 41.13 35.43 -0.93
C VAL A 226 39.67 35.36 -1.39
N SER A 227 38.71 36.04 -0.73
CA SER A 227 37.30 35.97 -1.19
C SER A 227 37.06 36.88 -2.40
N ILE A 228 37.66 38.08 -2.41
CA ILE A 228 37.64 39.02 -3.53
C ILE A 228 39.05 39.52 -3.79
N TYR A 229 39.57 39.30 -4.99
CA TYR A 229 40.88 39.76 -5.44
C TYR A 229 40.73 40.68 -6.65
N ALA A 230 41.37 41.86 -6.65
CA ALA A 230 41.36 42.76 -7.80
C ALA A 230 42.69 43.48 -7.98
N GLY A 231 43.03 43.78 -9.24
CA GLY A 231 44.16 44.61 -9.64
C GLY A 231 43.97 46.11 -9.32
N ALA A 232 44.73 46.97 -10.00
CA ALA A 232 44.74 48.41 -9.74
C ALA A 232 43.52 49.16 -10.33
N ASN A 233 43.14 50.29 -9.70
CA ASN A 233 42.05 51.20 -10.11
C ASN A 233 40.66 50.54 -10.16
N TYR A 234 40.34 49.68 -9.19
CA TYR A 234 39.02 49.04 -9.08
C TYR A 234 38.06 49.82 -8.21
N THR A 235 36.77 49.67 -8.50
CA THR A 235 35.70 50.19 -7.64
C THR A 235 34.78 49.09 -7.15
N LEU A 236 34.65 48.95 -5.83
CA LEU A 236 33.63 48.12 -5.18
C LEU A 236 32.54 49.03 -4.61
N ILE A 237 31.29 48.79 -5.00
CA ILE A 237 30.12 49.53 -4.47
C ILE A 237 29.12 48.52 -3.91
N ASN A 238 28.81 48.65 -2.62
CA ASN A 238 27.86 47.80 -1.92
C ASN A 238 26.64 48.58 -1.45
N TYR A 239 25.45 48.21 -1.92
CA TYR A 239 24.14 48.63 -1.42
C TYR A 239 23.39 47.51 -0.68
N GLY A 240 23.92 46.28 -0.70
CA GLY A 240 23.29 45.08 -0.15
C GLY A 240 24.10 44.47 0.98
N ASN A 241 24.05 43.15 1.09
CA ASN A 241 24.72 42.37 2.12
C ASN A 241 25.87 41.56 1.50
N MET A 242 27.06 41.71 2.07
CA MET A 242 28.24 40.92 1.73
C MET A 242 28.68 40.12 2.95
N ASP A 243 28.67 38.80 2.86
CA ASP A 243 29.15 37.86 3.88
C ASP A 243 30.32 37.06 3.30
N LEU A 244 31.54 37.52 3.57
CA LEU A 244 32.77 37.00 3.02
C LEU A 244 33.57 36.28 4.11
N LYS A 245 33.97 35.04 3.84
CA LYS A 245 34.87 34.30 4.70
C LYS A 245 35.94 33.59 3.88
N SER A 246 37.20 33.92 4.17
CA SER A 246 38.35 33.11 3.79
C SER A 246 38.86 32.33 5.01
N GLU A 247 39.07 31.03 4.85
CA GLU A 247 39.58 30.17 5.93
C GLU A 247 41.11 30.31 6.12
N LEU A 248 41.85 30.71 5.08
CA LEU A 248 43.33 30.74 5.12
C LEU A 248 43.96 32.09 4.72
N ASN A 249 43.23 32.98 4.03
CA ASN A 249 43.76 34.21 3.44
C ASN A 249 42.88 35.43 3.79
N GLN A 250 43.13 36.58 3.16
CA GLN A 250 42.34 37.81 3.30
C GLN A 250 40.89 37.61 2.85
N ALA A 251 39.95 38.42 3.36
CA ALA A 251 38.60 38.45 2.82
C ALA A 251 38.54 39.30 1.54
N ILE A 252 39.17 40.48 1.52
CA ILE A 252 39.21 41.37 0.36
C ILE A 252 40.63 41.91 0.18
N HIS A 253 41.17 41.81 -1.03
CA HIS A 253 42.42 42.44 -1.43
C HIS A 253 42.22 43.17 -2.76
N LEU A 254 42.33 44.50 -2.75
CA LEU A 254 42.30 45.33 -3.96
C LEU A 254 43.62 46.10 -4.09
N ASP A 255 44.26 45.99 -5.24
CA ASP A 255 45.55 46.63 -5.58
C ASP A 255 45.46 48.17 -5.74
N ASP A 256 46.60 48.79 -6.08
CA ASP A 256 46.85 50.25 -6.10
C ASP A 256 45.67 51.10 -6.61
N LYS A 257 45.31 52.16 -5.87
CA LYS A 257 44.28 53.16 -6.19
C LYS A 257 42.85 52.62 -6.31
N SER A 258 42.59 51.43 -5.75
CA SER A 258 41.23 50.89 -5.71
C SER A 258 40.39 51.51 -4.60
N THR A 259 39.08 51.61 -4.80
CA THR A 259 38.16 52.26 -3.85
C THR A 259 36.96 51.39 -3.51
N MET A 260 36.63 51.31 -2.22
CA MET A 260 35.43 50.64 -1.71
C MET A 260 34.41 51.65 -1.18
N TYR A 261 33.15 51.50 -1.57
CA TYR A 261 32.02 52.30 -1.08
C TYR A 261 30.95 51.40 -0.47
N PHE A 262 30.77 51.50 0.85
CA PHE A 262 29.68 50.88 1.58
C PHE A 262 28.59 51.91 1.80
N LYS A 263 27.51 51.80 1.02
CA LYS A 263 26.43 52.78 0.95
C LYS A 263 25.43 52.60 2.09
N THR A 264 24.59 53.60 2.33
CA THR A 264 23.53 53.55 3.36
C THR A 264 22.70 52.27 3.27
N GLY A 265 22.57 51.57 4.40
CA GLY A 265 21.82 50.31 4.52
C GLY A 265 22.60 49.05 4.11
N SER A 266 23.79 49.19 3.56
CA SER A 266 24.63 48.05 3.20
C SER A 266 25.27 47.38 4.42
N VAL A 267 25.59 46.09 4.28
CA VAL A 267 26.30 45.30 5.28
C VAL A 267 27.53 44.66 4.64
N LEU A 268 28.68 44.82 5.27
CA LEU A 268 29.85 43.98 5.07
C LEU A 268 30.09 43.18 6.35
N LYS A 269 30.24 41.87 6.20
CA LYS A 269 30.91 40.99 7.14
C LYS A 269 32.08 40.31 6.44
N ALA A 270 33.30 40.63 6.85
CA ALA A 270 34.52 40.12 6.27
C ALA A 270 35.34 39.39 7.32
N VAL A 271 35.57 38.09 7.12
CA VAL A 271 36.33 37.23 8.05
C VAL A 271 37.54 36.66 7.32
N SER A 272 38.73 36.95 7.83
CA SER A 272 40.01 36.46 7.32
C SER A 272 40.61 35.42 8.28
N GLY A 273 40.99 34.29 7.71
CA GLY A 273 41.74 33.24 8.39
C GLY A 273 43.25 33.45 8.36
N ASP A 274 43.73 34.42 7.58
CA ASP A 274 45.16 34.73 7.43
C ASP A 274 45.83 34.99 8.78
N LYS A 275 47.05 34.48 8.94
CA LYS A 275 47.84 34.59 10.19
C LYS A 275 48.90 35.67 10.13
N VAL A 276 49.11 36.27 8.97
CA VAL A 276 50.08 37.34 8.73
C VAL A 276 49.37 38.61 8.25
N GLU A 277 48.65 38.53 7.14
CA GLU A 277 48.05 39.67 6.44
C GLU A 277 46.72 40.13 7.08
N GLU A 278 46.16 41.21 6.57
CA GLU A 278 44.89 41.82 6.98
C GLU A 278 43.65 41.03 6.55
N ALA A 279 42.47 41.55 6.91
CA ALA A 279 41.21 41.02 6.40
C ALA A 279 40.71 41.78 5.18
N VAL A 280 40.87 43.11 5.17
CA VAL A 280 40.38 43.99 4.10
C VAL A 280 41.47 45.00 3.73
N GLU A 281 41.87 45.00 2.46
CA GLU A 281 42.87 45.92 1.91
C GLU A 281 42.37 46.69 0.68
N ALA A 282 42.65 47.99 0.66
CA ALA A 282 42.66 48.83 -0.53
C ALA A 282 44.06 49.46 -0.70
N THR A 283 44.96 48.73 -1.36
CA THR A 283 46.36 49.12 -1.62
C THR A 283 46.37 50.48 -2.32
N GLY A 284 47.12 51.45 -1.78
CA GLY A 284 47.19 52.80 -2.36
C GLY A 284 45.84 53.51 -2.54
N GLY A 285 44.78 52.99 -1.92
CA GLY A 285 43.39 53.29 -2.24
C GLY A 285 42.57 53.66 -1.01
N SER A 286 41.25 53.75 -1.18
CA SER A 286 40.34 54.33 -0.18
C SER A 286 39.15 53.43 0.18
N ILE A 287 38.69 53.52 1.42
CA ILE A 287 37.48 52.85 1.89
C ILE A 287 36.55 53.90 2.51
N PHE A 288 35.31 53.93 2.05
CA PHE A 288 34.26 54.84 2.52
C PHE A 288 33.07 54.05 3.07
N VAL A 289 32.80 54.18 4.36
CA VAL A 289 31.62 53.62 5.02
C VAL A 289 30.65 54.75 5.33
N GLU A 290 29.54 54.79 4.60
CA GLU A 290 28.55 55.88 4.69
C GLU A 290 27.60 55.71 5.89
N SER A 291 26.84 56.76 6.19
CA SER A 291 25.84 56.76 7.26
C SER A 291 24.83 55.63 7.04
N GLY A 292 24.53 54.85 8.08
CA GLY A 292 23.62 53.70 8.03
C GLY A 292 24.20 52.43 7.41
N ALA A 293 25.45 52.42 6.94
CA ALA A 293 26.14 51.20 6.53
C ALA A 293 26.70 50.44 7.74
N THR A 294 26.81 49.12 7.63
CA THR A 294 27.40 48.22 8.63
C THR A 294 28.70 47.63 8.09
N PHE A 295 29.81 47.82 8.80
CA PHE A 295 31.15 47.39 8.41
C PHE A 295 31.79 46.53 9.52
N GLU A 296 31.67 45.21 9.39
CA GLU A 296 32.19 44.22 10.32
C GLU A 296 33.38 43.48 9.72
N VAL A 297 34.52 43.54 10.40
CA VAL A 297 35.78 42.94 9.94
C VAL A 297 36.42 42.15 11.08
N GLU A 298 36.78 40.91 10.79
CA GLU A 298 37.48 40.01 11.69
C GLU A 298 38.76 39.48 11.03
N ALA A 299 39.91 39.78 11.64
CA ALA A 299 41.23 39.35 11.18
C ALA A 299 41.93 38.49 12.23
N ASN A 300 42.88 37.68 11.78
CA ASN A 300 43.75 36.85 12.62
C ASN A 300 45.24 37.08 12.36
N GLY A 301 45.59 38.10 11.56
CA GLY A 301 46.94 38.39 11.12
C GLY A 301 47.75 39.27 12.05
N THR A 302 49.06 39.24 11.90
CA THR A 302 50.00 40.14 12.60
C THR A 302 50.01 41.57 12.05
N GLN A 303 49.41 41.79 10.89
CA GLN A 303 49.17 43.12 10.34
C GLN A 303 47.86 43.72 10.89
N ALA A 304 47.49 44.92 10.47
CA ALA A 304 46.21 45.52 10.83
C ALA A 304 45.03 44.72 10.26
N ALA A 305 43.83 44.80 10.85
CA ALA A 305 42.65 44.14 10.28
C ALA A 305 42.14 44.81 8.99
N VAL A 306 42.28 46.14 8.92
CA VAL A 306 41.92 46.96 7.77
C VAL A 306 43.11 47.83 7.38
N ILE A 307 43.47 47.80 6.10
CA ILE A 307 44.57 48.56 5.52
C ILE A 307 44.06 49.35 4.32
N THR A 308 44.46 50.61 4.24
CA THR A 308 44.27 51.44 3.04
C THR A 308 45.58 52.14 2.68
N GLY A 309 45.65 52.81 1.54
CA GLY A 309 46.82 53.59 1.15
C GLY A 309 46.55 55.08 0.90
N ASP A 310 45.30 55.52 1.02
CA ASP A 310 44.89 56.91 0.85
C ASP A 310 43.92 57.34 1.96
N THR A 311 42.62 57.06 1.87
CA THR A 311 41.62 57.49 2.86
C THR A 311 40.81 56.33 3.42
N PHE A 312 40.71 56.23 4.75
CA PHE A 312 39.73 55.39 5.41
C PHE A 312 38.71 56.25 6.17
N LYS A 313 37.46 56.28 5.69
CA LYS A 313 36.40 57.08 6.27
C LYS A 313 35.29 56.21 6.85
N LEU A 314 35.03 56.40 8.14
CA LEU A 314 33.84 55.94 8.85
C LEU A 314 32.96 57.16 9.10
N ALA A 315 31.87 57.30 8.33
CA ALA A 315 31.00 58.48 8.42
C ALA A 315 30.11 58.44 9.66
N GLN A 316 29.64 59.62 10.09
CA GLN A 316 28.70 59.73 11.21
C GLN A 316 27.43 58.88 10.94
N GLY A 317 27.06 58.05 11.91
CA GLY A 317 25.92 57.13 11.81
C GLY A 317 26.21 55.81 11.08
N SER A 318 27.46 55.56 10.67
CA SER A 318 27.89 54.21 10.27
C SER A 318 28.01 53.30 11.50
N ASN A 319 27.77 52.01 11.30
CA ASN A 319 27.99 50.97 12.29
C ASN A 319 29.26 50.22 11.92
N PHE A 320 30.23 50.12 12.83
CA PHE A 320 31.45 49.39 12.53
C PHE A 320 31.96 48.58 13.72
N SER A 321 32.51 47.41 13.42
CA SER A 321 33.22 46.55 14.37
C SER A 321 34.43 45.97 13.64
N ILE A 322 35.61 46.47 13.96
CA ILE A 322 36.86 46.06 13.32
C ILE A 322 37.71 45.41 14.39
N THR A 323 37.96 44.10 14.24
CA THR A 323 38.62 43.27 15.24
C THR A 323 39.78 42.52 14.62
N ASN A 324 40.94 42.61 15.25
CA ASN A 324 42.03 41.67 15.05
C ASN A 324 42.18 40.80 16.30
N PHE A 325 41.98 39.50 16.13
CA PHE A 325 42.11 38.51 17.20
C PHE A 325 43.56 38.18 17.53
N ASN A 326 44.52 38.51 16.67
CA ASN A 326 45.93 38.34 16.93
C ASN A 326 46.44 39.42 17.89
N ALA A 327 47.08 39.01 19.00
CA ALA A 327 47.68 39.96 19.94
C ALA A 327 48.81 40.81 19.33
N GLY A 328 49.38 40.36 18.21
CA GLY A 328 50.35 41.07 17.39
C GLY A 328 49.73 41.86 16.23
N GLY A 329 48.41 42.00 16.10
CA GLY A 329 47.78 42.75 15.02
C GLY A 329 46.91 43.91 15.52
N THR A 330 46.89 45.04 14.81
CA THR A 330 46.04 46.20 15.17
C THR A 330 44.70 46.14 14.46
N ALA A 331 43.73 46.95 14.89
CA ALA A 331 42.47 47.09 14.17
C ALA A 331 42.67 47.86 12.85
N LEU A 332 43.42 48.95 12.89
CA LEU A 332 43.63 49.87 11.76
C LEU A 332 45.11 49.99 11.41
N GLY A 333 45.40 50.12 10.12
CA GLY A 333 46.75 50.30 9.58
C GLY A 333 46.76 51.13 8.31
N ALA A 334 47.96 51.46 7.85
CA ALA A 334 48.20 52.07 6.54
C ALA A 334 49.11 51.16 5.73
N TYR A 335 48.99 51.16 4.40
CA TYR A 335 49.93 50.49 3.53
C TYR A 335 51.30 51.20 3.58
N ASN A 336 52.18 50.93 2.61
CA ASN A 336 53.44 51.68 2.44
C ASN A 336 53.22 53.19 2.19
N THR A 337 52.01 53.60 1.78
CA THR A 337 51.57 54.99 1.74
C THR A 337 50.72 55.32 2.96
N ASN A 338 50.85 56.54 3.46
CA ASN A 338 50.10 57.00 4.62
C ASN A 338 48.59 56.96 4.36
N THR A 339 47.82 56.51 5.35
CA THR A 339 46.35 56.57 5.33
C THR A 339 45.85 57.76 6.13
N ASN A 340 44.99 58.58 5.55
CA ASN A 340 44.17 59.53 6.30
C ASN A 340 42.90 58.83 6.83
N VAL A 341 42.78 58.75 8.15
CA VAL A 341 41.60 58.18 8.81
C VAL A 341 40.67 59.29 9.22
N ILE A 342 39.42 59.25 8.75
CA ILE A 342 38.32 60.11 9.18
C ILE A 342 37.35 59.24 9.96
N LEU A 343 37.37 59.36 11.29
CA LEU A 343 36.57 58.57 12.21
C LEU A 343 35.45 59.43 12.80
N GLN A 344 34.21 59.19 12.37
CA GLN A 344 33.03 59.88 12.85
C GLN A 344 32.03 58.89 13.47
N SER A 345 31.52 59.22 14.65
CA SER A 345 30.51 58.44 15.35
C SER A 345 29.55 59.36 16.09
N ASP A 346 28.25 59.07 16.01
CA ASP A 346 27.20 59.76 16.75
C ASP A 346 27.12 59.30 18.22
N LYS A 347 27.53 58.05 18.49
CA LYS A 347 27.49 57.43 19.83
C LYS A 347 28.84 57.42 20.56
N GLY A 348 29.92 57.75 19.86
CA GLY A 348 31.29 57.57 20.33
C GLY A 348 31.88 56.26 19.86
N VAL A 349 33.05 55.89 20.39
CA VAL A 349 33.74 54.65 20.02
C VAL A 349 34.20 53.88 21.24
N SER A 350 34.23 52.56 21.14
CA SER A 350 34.79 51.68 22.17
C SER A 350 35.96 50.89 21.60
N THR A 351 37.06 50.80 22.35
CA THR A 351 38.30 50.14 21.92
C THR A 351 38.74 49.07 22.91
N TRP A 352 39.40 48.05 22.37
CA TRP A 352 40.12 47.05 23.15
C TRP A 352 41.58 47.06 22.74
N ASN A 353 42.45 46.96 23.74
CA ASN A 353 43.86 46.73 23.49
C ASN A 353 44.05 45.35 22.84
N ARG A 354 45.09 45.23 22.01
CA ARG A 354 45.51 43.93 21.43
C ARG A 354 45.62 42.87 22.53
N GLY A 355 45.19 41.66 22.21
CA GLY A 355 45.15 40.53 23.16
C GLY A 355 43.98 40.55 24.17
N THR A 356 43.14 41.59 24.16
CA THR A 356 41.96 41.69 25.06
C THR A 356 40.63 41.73 24.31
N VAL A 357 40.64 41.56 22.99
CA VAL A 357 39.50 41.84 22.10
C VAL A 357 38.27 40.94 22.30
N THR A 358 38.44 39.81 22.98
CA THR A 358 37.37 38.88 23.36
C THR A 358 36.69 39.24 24.68
N ASN A 359 37.24 40.20 25.44
CA ASN A 359 36.61 40.66 26.67
C ASN A 359 35.30 41.39 26.36
N THR A 360 34.28 41.14 27.17
CA THR A 360 32.97 41.81 27.04
C THR A 360 33.06 43.32 27.31
N THR A 361 33.97 43.74 28.19
CA THR A 361 34.20 45.14 28.53
C THR A 361 35.34 45.72 27.70
N PRO A 362 35.17 46.89 27.05
CA PRO A 362 36.23 47.59 26.34
C PRO A 362 37.34 48.06 27.28
N THR A 363 38.57 48.15 26.76
CA THR A 363 39.68 48.78 27.47
C THR A 363 39.42 50.27 27.69
N ALA A 364 38.86 50.94 26.68
CA ALA A 364 38.44 52.32 26.78
C ALA A 364 37.16 52.56 25.98
N THR A 365 36.30 53.43 26.51
CA THR A 365 35.13 53.95 25.80
C THR A 365 35.26 55.47 25.73
N TYR A 366 34.96 56.02 24.57
CA TYR A 366 35.02 57.45 24.27
C TYR A 366 33.61 57.90 23.89
N PRO A 367 32.74 58.16 24.88
CA PRO A 367 31.32 58.38 24.65
C PRO A 367 31.05 59.75 24.02
N GLY A 368 29.88 59.86 23.38
CA GLY A 368 29.37 61.10 22.78
C GLY A 368 29.82 61.29 21.33
N VAL A 369 29.31 62.33 20.67
CA VAL A 369 29.61 62.62 19.26
C VAL A 369 31.12 62.78 19.08
N LEU A 370 31.72 61.90 18.29
CA LEU A 370 33.14 61.84 18.01
C LEU A 370 33.38 62.17 16.53
N ASN A 371 34.24 63.15 16.28
CA ASN A 371 34.75 63.50 14.96
C ASN A 371 36.26 63.66 15.10
N ALA A 372 36.99 62.69 14.56
CA ALA A 372 38.44 62.61 14.64
C ALA A 372 39.05 62.43 13.25
N GLU A 373 40.20 63.05 13.03
CA GLU A 373 41.00 62.90 11.82
C GLU A 373 42.46 62.70 12.20
N PHE A 374 43.13 61.71 11.62
CA PHE A 374 44.53 61.40 11.88
C PHE A 374 45.16 60.59 10.75
N THR A 375 46.49 60.65 10.64
CA THR A 375 47.26 59.95 9.61
C THR A 375 47.98 58.73 10.18
N LEU A 376 47.83 57.56 9.56
CA LEU A 376 48.53 56.31 9.86
C LEU A 376 49.69 56.07 8.87
N ASN A 377 50.76 55.41 9.32
CA ASN A 377 52.03 55.35 8.57
C ASN A 377 52.58 53.94 8.25
N THR A 378 52.00 52.87 8.80
CA THR A 378 52.38 51.48 8.51
C THR A 378 51.25 50.54 8.88
N TYR A 379 51.33 49.29 8.42
CA TYR A 379 50.35 48.23 8.60
C TYR A 379 50.75 47.26 9.73
N THR A 380 51.95 47.42 10.27
CA THR A 380 52.49 46.56 11.33
C THR A 380 52.09 47.06 12.72
N THR A 381 52.44 46.29 13.75
CA THR A 381 52.29 46.68 15.17
C THR A 381 52.89 48.03 15.54
N ALA A 382 53.82 48.56 14.73
CA ALA A 382 54.48 49.84 14.94
C ALA A 382 53.67 51.05 14.46
N VAL A 383 52.46 50.84 13.93
CA VAL A 383 51.59 51.91 13.43
C VAL A 383 51.39 53.03 14.45
N LYS A 384 51.48 54.28 13.98
CA LYS A 384 51.27 55.49 14.75
C LYS A 384 50.28 56.41 14.06
N GLN A 385 49.41 57.02 14.86
CA GLN A 385 48.62 58.16 14.43
C GLN A 385 49.44 59.46 14.57
N THR A 386 49.46 60.25 13.51
CA THR A 386 50.04 61.60 13.44
C THR A 386 48.96 62.58 12.93
N ASN A 387 49.23 63.89 12.94
CA ASN A 387 48.25 64.92 12.52
C ASN A 387 46.87 64.77 13.22
N PHE A 388 46.87 64.33 14.48
CA PHE A 388 45.67 63.88 15.16
C PHE A 388 44.84 65.05 15.70
N THR A 389 43.61 65.20 15.18
CA THR A 389 42.60 66.14 15.67
C THR A 389 41.35 65.38 16.10
N SER A 390 40.67 65.84 17.16
CA SER A 390 39.41 65.26 17.62
C SER A 390 38.63 66.27 18.45
N ASN A 391 37.30 66.24 18.35
CA ASN A 391 36.41 66.98 19.26
C ASN A 391 36.24 66.31 20.64
N ASN A 392 36.74 65.09 20.83
CA ASN A 392 36.64 64.32 22.06
C ASN A 392 37.99 64.28 22.80
N THR A 393 38.10 65.01 23.92
CA THR A 393 39.35 65.15 24.68
C THR A 393 39.87 63.82 25.25
N GLN A 394 38.98 62.89 25.63
CA GLN A 394 39.41 61.57 26.11
C GLN A 394 40.07 60.77 24.98
N PHE A 395 39.49 60.85 23.78
CA PHE A 395 40.05 60.22 22.58
C PHE A 395 41.41 60.84 22.23
N THR A 396 41.52 62.16 22.22
CA THR A 396 42.80 62.87 21.96
C THR A 396 43.91 62.44 22.92
N ASN A 397 43.61 62.29 24.21
CA ASN A 397 44.63 62.02 25.23
C ASN A 397 45.03 60.55 25.37
N ALA A 398 44.15 59.62 25.02
CA ALA A 398 44.33 58.20 25.36
C ALA A 398 44.27 57.23 24.18
N TYR A 399 43.72 57.62 23.02
CA TYR A 399 43.66 56.72 21.87
C TYR A 399 45.06 56.45 21.30
N ASP A 400 45.37 55.16 21.08
CA ASP A 400 46.62 54.69 20.50
C ASP A 400 46.32 53.58 19.49
N THR A 401 46.47 53.90 18.19
CA THR A 401 46.19 52.95 17.10
C THR A 401 47.07 51.71 17.22
N GLY A 402 48.34 51.90 17.59
CA GLY A 402 49.32 50.82 17.74
C GLY A 402 49.01 49.85 18.88
N LYS A 403 48.18 50.25 19.84
CA LYS A 403 47.71 49.38 20.93
C LYS A 403 46.33 48.79 20.70
N THR A 404 45.56 49.34 19.77
CA THR A 404 44.14 48.99 19.58
C THR A 404 44.02 47.75 18.70
N GLY A 405 43.53 46.64 19.26
CA GLY A 405 43.22 45.41 18.53
C GLY A 405 41.77 45.34 18.06
N LYS A 406 40.86 46.08 18.70
CA LYS A 406 39.46 46.19 18.29
C LYS A 406 38.95 47.61 18.45
N ILE A 407 38.17 48.08 17.48
CA ILE A 407 37.45 49.35 17.54
C ILE A 407 36.00 49.17 17.07
N THR A 408 35.06 49.78 17.78
CA THR A 408 33.62 49.69 17.48
C THR A 408 32.98 51.07 17.53
N GLY A 409 31.93 51.27 16.72
CA GLY A 409 31.14 52.50 16.61
C GLY A 409 29.74 52.24 16.08
N GLY A 410 28.88 53.27 16.13
CA GLY A 410 27.45 53.14 15.79
C GLY A 410 26.75 52.10 16.67
N SER A 411 25.99 51.17 16.06
CA SER A 411 25.26 50.11 16.77
C SER A 411 26.13 49.12 17.55
N PHE A 412 27.45 49.10 17.33
CA PHE A 412 28.37 48.23 18.05
C PHE A 412 29.04 48.91 19.26
N SER A 413 28.93 50.23 19.41
CA SER A 413 29.48 50.92 20.57
C SER A 413 28.49 50.86 21.74
N LEU A 414 29.00 50.52 22.92
CA LEU A 414 28.22 50.50 24.15
C LEU A 414 27.91 51.96 24.57
N SER A 415 26.64 52.30 24.71
CA SER A 415 26.27 53.60 25.28
C SER A 415 26.43 53.56 26.80
N VAL A 416 26.60 54.72 27.44
CA VAL A 416 26.56 54.86 28.92
C VAL A 416 25.24 54.29 29.50
N GLN A 417 24.18 54.27 28.69
CA GLN A 417 22.88 53.72 29.06
C GLN A 417 22.88 52.19 29.08
N ASP A 418 23.62 51.54 28.17
CA ASP A 418 23.74 50.08 28.12
C ASP A 418 24.57 49.55 29.28
N GLU A 419 25.63 50.28 29.65
CA GLU A 419 26.41 50.01 30.86
C GLU A 419 25.54 50.16 32.12
N ALA A 420 24.75 51.23 32.21
CA ALA A 420 23.83 51.46 33.32
C ALA A 420 22.72 50.38 33.39
N ARG A 421 22.14 49.97 32.26
CA ARG A 421 21.15 48.87 32.19
C ARG A 421 21.76 47.55 32.65
N THR A 422 22.98 47.24 32.23
CA THR A 422 23.67 46.00 32.59
C THR A 422 23.91 45.91 34.08
N ILE A 423 24.53 46.93 34.68
CA ILE A 423 24.88 46.89 36.11
C ILE A 423 23.64 46.90 37.02
N VAL A 424 22.57 47.61 36.63
CA VAL A 424 21.30 47.62 37.35
C VAL A 424 20.63 46.25 37.27
N ASN A 425 20.58 45.62 36.09
CA ASN A 425 20.03 44.28 35.93
C ASN A 425 20.83 43.24 36.73
N GLU A 426 22.14 43.40 36.87
CA GLU A 426 22.98 42.50 37.66
C GLU A 426 22.68 42.48 39.16
N LEU A 427 21.97 43.48 39.70
CA LEU A 427 21.48 43.48 41.08
C LEU A 427 20.39 42.43 41.32
N PHE A 428 19.71 41.99 40.24
CA PHE A 428 18.55 41.10 40.26
C PHE A 428 18.88 39.71 39.73
N THR A 429 18.11 38.72 40.18
CA THR A 429 18.27 37.33 39.73
C THR A 429 17.79 37.10 38.30
N ASP A 430 16.76 37.84 37.87
CA ASP A 430 16.17 37.77 36.55
C ASP A 430 15.55 39.11 36.12
N SER A 431 14.95 39.13 34.93
CA SER A 431 14.33 40.31 34.32
C SER A 431 13.04 40.79 35.00
N THR A 432 12.43 40.01 35.91
CA THR A 432 11.22 40.41 36.64
C THR A 432 11.52 41.41 37.75
N LYS A 433 12.79 41.47 38.20
CA LYS A 433 13.30 42.40 39.22
C LYS A 433 12.56 42.33 40.56
N THR A 434 11.89 41.21 40.84
CA THR A 434 11.21 40.98 42.12
C THR A 434 12.14 40.37 43.19
N ILE A 435 13.31 39.87 42.80
CA ILE A 435 14.28 39.21 43.69
C ILE A 435 15.70 39.68 43.37
N ILE A 436 16.41 40.20 44.37
CA ILE A 436 17.84 40.55 44.28
C ILE A 436 18.74 39.31 44.42
N LYS A 437 19.93 39.35 43.82
CA LYS A 437 20.92 38.27 44.00
C LYS A 437 21.36 38.16 45.46
N THR A 438 21.83 36.98 45.85
CA THR A 438 22.38 36.76 47.20
C THR A 438 23.60 37.62 47.47
N THR A 439 24.41 37.89 46.44
CA THR A 439 25.60 38.75 46.45
C THR A 439 25.31 40.25 46.41
N THR A 440 24.06 40.65 46.16
CA THR A 440 23.68 42.08 46.14
C THR A 440 23.76 42.63 47.57
N THR A 441 24.60 43.65 47.74
CA THR A 441 24.86 44.39 48.98
C THR A 441 24.60 45.88 48.78
N GLN A 442 24.62 46.66 49.87
CA GLN A 442 24.50 48.12 49.77
C GLN A 442 25.57 48.71 48.85
N THR A 443 26.83 48.25 48.98
CA THR A 443 27.95 48.70 48.15
C THR A 443 27.72 48.46 46.66
N THR A 444 27.11 47.34 46.28
CA THR A 444 26.82 47.06 44.86
C THR A 444 25.70 47.93 44.29
N ILE A 445 24.70 48.29 45.12
CA ILE A 445 23.61 49.19 44.71
C ILE A 445 24.16 50.62 44.54
N ASP A 446 24.99 51.09 45.47
CA ASP A 446 25.62 52.41 45.40
C ASP A 446 26.51 52.57 44.16
N ALA A 447 27.22 51.50 43.76
CA ALA A 447 28.03 51.48 42.53
C ALA A 447 27.16 51.59 41.27
N ALA A 448 26.05 50.86 41.20
CA ALA A 448 25.11 50.94 40.08
C ALA A 448 24.46 52.34 39.98
N GLN A 449 24.10 52.93 41.13
CA GLN A 449 23.57 54.30 41.20
C GLN A 449 24.53 55.35 40.61
N ALA A 450 25.84 55.20 40.85
CA ALA A 450 26.84 56.11 40.31
C ALA A 450 26.91 56.11 38.77
N ILE A 451 26.63 54.96 38.13
CA ILE A 451 26.58 54.83 36.67
C ILE A 451 25.26 55.37 36.12
N VAL A 452 24.12 55.05 36.75
CA VAL A 452 22.80 55.61 36.38
C VAL A 452 22.81 57.13 36.41
N ASN A 453 23.55 57.75 37.36
CA ASN A 453 23.70 59.20 37.43
C ASN A 453 24.33 59.83 36.19
N LYS A 454 25.16 59.09 35.44
CA LYS A 454 25.83 59.53 34.21
C LYS A 454 24.97 59.39 32.95
N VAL A 455 23.81 58.71 33.02
CA VAL A 455 22.86 58.59 31.90
C VAL A 455 22.25 59.96 31.59
N THR A 456 22.33 60.39 30.32
CA THR A 456 21.81 61.70 29.88
C THR A 456 20.38 61.65 29.37
N ASP A 457 19.90 60.48 28.90
CA ASP A 457 18.51 60.27 28.52
C ASP A 457 17.62 60.23 29.77
N ALA A 458 16.72 61.22 29.89
CA ALA A 458 15.89 61.41 31.08
C ALA A 458 14.91 60.25 31.30
N THR A 459 14.40 59.64 30.22
CA THR A 459 13.44 58.53 30.30
C THR A 459 14.15 57.27 30.78
N VAL A 460 15.29 56.94 30.18
CA VAL A 460 16.08 55.77 30.58
C VAL A 460 16.62 55.91 32.00
N LYS A 461 17.08 57.11 32.37
CA LYS A 461 17.53 57.38 33.74
C LYS A 461 16.42 57.16 34.77
N ALA A 462 15.19 57.59 34.48
CA ALA A 462 14.05 57.41 35.37
C ALA A 462 13.67 55.92 35.54
N GLU A 463 13.68 55.14 34.45
CA GLU A 463 13.46 53.69 34.51
C GLU A 463 14.50 53.00 35.40
N LEU A 464 15.79 53.29 35.15
CA LEU A 464 16.88 52.68 35.90
C LEU A 464 16.90 53.12 37.36
N GLN A 465 16.49 54.35 37.65
CA GLN A 465 16.35 54.81 39.03
C GLN A 465 15.27 54.01 39.77
N LYS A 466 14.13 53.76 39.14
CA LYS A 466 13.06 52.93 39.73
C LYS A 466 13.54 51.51 40.03
N ASP A 467 14.37 50.95 39.17
CA ASP A 467 14.98 49.64 39.41
C ASP A 467 15.97 49.69 40.57
N ILE A 468 16.82 50.72 40.67
CA ILE A 468 17.70 50.92 41.84
C ILE A 468 16.88 51.00 43.13
N ASP A 469 15.81 51.78 43.14
CA ASP A 469 14.93 51.94 44.31
C ASP A 469 14.26 50.60 44.68
N THR A 470 13.89 49.81 43.67
CA THR A 470 13.35 48.45 43.85
C THR A 470 14.40 47.52 44.49
N ALA A 471 15.63 47.52 43.99
CA ALA A 471 16.73 46.73 44.56
C ALA A 471 17.00 47.12 46.03
N GLN A 472 16.98 48.43 46.33
CA GLN A 472 17.17 48.95 47.68
C GLN A 472 16.06 48.48 48.63
N SER A 473 14.79 48.55 48.19
CA SER A 473 13.65 48.07 48.96
C SER A 473 13.73 46.57 49.23
N LEU A 474 14.10 45.78 48.22
CA LEU A 474 14.26 44.33 48.36
C LEU A 474 15.43 43.96 49.28
N LEU A 475 16.55 44.70 49.26
CA LEU A 475 17.66 44.49 50.18
C LEU A 475 17.26 44.78 51.62
N ASN A 476 16.54 45.87 51.86
CA ASN A 476 16.01 46.22 53.17
C ASN A 476 15.05 45.13 53.69
N ALA A 477 14.14 44.64 52.84
CA ALA A 477 13.22 43.57 53.17
C ALA A 477 13.94 42.25 53.47
N LYS A 478 14.96 41.87 52.68
CA LYS A 478 15.80 40.68 52.91
C LYS A 478 16.51 40.75 54.26
N ASN A 479 17.09 41.90 54.59
CA ASN A 479 17.77 42.11 55.87
C ASN A 479 16.80 42.03 57.04
N GLU A 480 15.58 42.56 56.91
CA GLU A 480 14.55 42.46 57.94
C GLU A 480 14.02 41.02 58.09
N GLN A 481 13.82 40.30 56.97
CA GLN A 481 13.44 38.88 56.98
C GLN A 481 14.50 38.00 57.65
N ALA A 482 15.78 38.33 57.53
CA ALA A 482 16.86 37.62 58.21
C ALA A 482 16.76 37.80 59.73
N LYS A 483 16.53 39.02 60.22
CA LYS A 483 16.30 39.27 61.65
C LYS A 483 15.05 38.54 62.15
N GLN A 484 13.95 38.60 61.40
CA GLN A 484 12.72 37.87 61.74
C GLN A 484 12.97 36.36 61.81
N THR A 485 13.77 35.79 60.90
CA THR A 485 14.16 34.38 60.96
C THR A 485 14.93 34.05 62.24
N THR A 486 15.92 34.87 62.61
CA THR A 486 16.68 34.68 63.86
C THR A 486 15.76 34.73 65.09
N ALA A 487 14.88 35.72 65.18
CA ALA A 487 13.95 35.86 66.28
C ALA A 487 12.93 34.72 66.34
N ASN A 488 12.41 34.32 65.17
CA ASN A 488 11.51 33.20 65.03
C ASN A 488 12.17 31.90 65.49
N THR A 489 13.41 31.61 65.09
CA THR A 489 14.14 30.43 65.55
C THR A 489 14.30 30.43 67.07
N ALA A 490 14.72 31.56 67.66
CA ALA A 490 14.93 31.65 69.10
C ALA A 490 13.64 31.42 69.90
N VAL A 491 12.50 31.99 69.47
CA VAL A 491 11.19 31.78 70.11
C VAL A 491 10.72 30.35 69.90
N LYS A 492 10.81 29.85 68.68
CA LYS A 492 10.43 28.47 68.33
C LYS A 492 11.16 27.47 69.22
N GLU A 493 12.46 27.61 69.40
CA GLU A 493 13.30 26.68 70.19
C GLU A 493 12.92 26.55 71.66
N LEU A 494 12.08 27.43 72.22
CA LEU A 494 11.51 27.31 73.56
C LEU A 494 10.42 26.23 73.62
N PHE A 495 9.80 25.93 72.49
CA PHE A 495 8.71 24.98 72.39
C PHE A 495 9.18 23.60 71.96
N THR A 496 8.44 22.58 72.36
CA THR A 496 8.68 21.22 71.87
C THR A 496 8.66 21.21 70.35
N ASN A 497 9.61 20.49 69.74
CA ASN A 497 9.81 20.43 68.28
C ASN A 497 10.05 21.78 67.59
N ASN A 498 10.45 22.80 68.34
CA ASN A 498 10.63 24.15 67.83
C ASN A 498 9.32 24.75 67.27
N ASP A 499 8.17 24.49 67.90
CA ASP A 499 6.85 24.90 67.42
C ASP A 499 5.97 25.55 68.51
N PRO A 500 5.75 26.87 68.47
CA PRO A 500 4.88 27.60 69.40
C PRO A 500 3.42 27.15 69.41
N SER A 501 2.94 26.57 68.31
CA SER A 501 1.59 26.02 68.24
C SER A 501 1.45 24.72 69.03
N SER A 502 2.56 24.06 69.36
CA SER A 502 2.58 22.80 70.13
C SER A 502 1.94 22.89 71.51
N ASN A 503 1.68 24.11 72.02
CA ASN A 503 1.16 24.36 73.36
C ASN A 503 1.98 23.64 74.45
N SER A 504 3.25 23.34 74.19
CA SER A 504 4.15 22.67 75.12
C SER A 504 5.56 23.20 74.98
N ILE A 505 6.25 23.36 76.10
CA ILE A 505 7.64 23.83 76.12
C ILE A 505 8.60 22.65 76.25
N LYS A 506 9.84 22.81 75.77
CA LYS A 506 10.87 21.79 76.01
C LYS A 506 11.17 21.68 77.50
N THR A 507 11.66 20.52 77.93
CA THR A 507 12.12 20.30 79.30
C THR A 507 13.33 21.15 79.69
N THR A 508 14.11 21.60 78.70
CA THR A 508 15.22 22.53 78.87
C THR A 508 14.79 24.00 78.86
N THR A 509 13.53 24.29 78.55
CA THR A 509 13.02 25.67 78.52
C THR A 509 12.80 26.14 79.94
N ASP A 510 13.75 26.93 80.39
CA ASP A 510 13.71 27.66 81.64
C ASP A 510 13.49 29.16 81.40
N GLN A 511 13.45 29.92 82.49
CA GLN A 511 13.26 31.36 82.41
C GLN A 511 14.36 32.07 81.60
N LYS A 512 15.61 31.57 81.65
CA LYS A 512 16.74 32.19 80.95
C LYS A 512 16.64 32.00 79.43
N ALA A 513 16.11 30.87 78.99
CA ALA A 513 15.84 30.62 77.58
C ALA A 513 14.82 31.64 77.02
N ILE A 514 13.74 31.90 77.76
CA ILE A 514 12.69 32.87 77.40
C ILE A 514 13.29 34.29 77.28
N ASP A 515 14.09 34.73 78.25
CA ASP A 515 14.70 36.08 78.25
C ASP A 515 15.64 36.32 77.06
N ASN A 516 16.34 35.28 76.57
CA ASN A 516 17.23 35.40 75.42
C ASN A 516 16.46 35.53 74.10
N ALA A 517 15.34 34.83 73.96
CA ALA A 517 14.48 34.96 72.79
C ALA A 517 13.89 36.38 72.70
N GLN A 518 13.49 36.99 73.83
CA GLN A 518 13.00 38.38 73.88
C GLN A 518 13.95 39.38 73.21
N LYS A 519 15.26 39.32 73.51
CA LYS A 519 16.27 40.24 72.95
C LYS A 519 16.33 40.21 71.42
N THR A 520 16.03 39.07 70.81
CA THR A 520 16.02 38.93 69.35
C THR A 520 14.75 39.53 68.72
N ILE A 521 13.63 39.55 69.43
CA ILE A 521 12.38 40.20 69.02
C ILE A 521 12.52 41.74 69.08
N ASP A 522 13.24 42.25 70.09
CA ASP A 522 13.35 43.69 70.35
C ASP A 522 13.97 44.47 69.18
N VAL A 523 14.90 43.87 68.42
CA VAL A 523 15.59 44.49 67.27
C VAL A 523 14.81 44.47 65.95
N LEU A 524 13.63 43.84 65.92
CA LEU A 524 12.74 43.82 64.75
C LEU A 524 12.00 45.15 64.58
N ALA A 525 11.71 45.51 63.33
CA ALA A 525 10.81 46.61 63.01
C ALA A 525 9.38 46.32 63.53
N PRO A 526 8.59 47.35 63.91
CA PRO A 526 7.21 47.16 64.32
C PRO A 526 6.35 46.52 63.23
N GLY A 527 5.52 45.54 63.60
CA GLY A 527 4.61 44.87 62.67
C GLY A 527 4.15 43.51 63.18
N SER A 528 3.23 42.90 62.44
CA SER A 528 2.53 41.67 62.84
C SER A 528 3.45 40.47 63.14
N VAL A 529 4.63 40.39 62.51
CA VAL A 529 5.59 39.31 62.80
C VAL A 529 6.21 39.48 64.19
N LYS A 530 6.58 40.71 64.56
CA LYS A 530 7.11 41.02 65.90
C LYS A 530 6.04 40.75 66.96
N ASP A 531 4.81 41.19 66.71
CA ASP A 531 3.67 40.98 67.61
C ASP A 531 3.33 39.49 67.77
N GLY A 532 3.38 38.72 66.68
CA GLY A 532 3.16 37.27 66.70
C GLY A 532 4.23 36.52 67.48
N LEU A 533 5.51 36.83 67.25
CA LEU A 533 6.63 36.23 68.00
C LEU A 533 6.58 36.60 69.49
N GLN A 534 6.14 37.82 69.83
CA GLN A 534 5.93 38.22 71.21
C GLN A 534 4.81 37.41 71.87
N ALA A 535 3.67 37.23 71.19
CA ALA A 535 2.57 36.42 71.71
C ALA A 535 2.97 34.95 71.92
N ASP A 536 3.77 34.40 71.02
CA ASP A 536 4.35 33.07 71.18
C ASP A 536 5.31 33.01 72.37
N LEU A 537 6.15 34.02 72.58
CA LEU A 537 7.01 34.06 73.76
C LEU A 537 6.22 34.10 75.08
N ASP A 538 5.19 34.96 75.15
CA ASP A 538 4.30 35.08 76.31
C ASP A 538 3.56 33.75 76.57
N LYS A 539 3.23 33.01 75.51
CA LYS A 539 2.64 31.68 75.61
C LYS A 539 3.62 30.65 76.18
N ALA A 540 4.90 30.65 75.77
CA ALA A 540 5.92 29.79 76.36
C ALA A 540 6.04 30.05 77.87
N GLN A 541 6.00 31.32 78.27
CA GLN A 541 6.01 31.74 79.67
C GLN A 541 4.83 31.15 80.46
N ASN A 542 3.60 31.31 79.96
CA ASN A 542 2.41 30.77 80.61
C ASN A 542 2.42 29.23 80.72
N LEU A 543 2.97 28.54 79.72
CA LEU A 543 3.09 27.08 79.72
C LEU A 543 4.14 26.58 80.72
N LEU A 544 5.24 27.31 80.91
CA LEU A 544 6.22 27.01 81.95
C LEU A 544 5.59 27.08 83.34
N ASP A 545 4.75 28.09 83.56
CA ASP A 545 4.05 28.28 84.83
C ASP A 545 2.95 27.21 85.03
N ALA A 546 2.21 26.85 83.98
CA ALA A 546 1.21 25.77 84.01
C ALA A 546 1.81 24.37 84.23
N SER A 547 2.97 24.09 83.62
CA SER A 547 3.68 22.81 83.78
C SER A 547 4.06 22.54 85.23
N LYS A 548 4.45 23.57 85.99
CA LYS A 548 4.76 23.47 87.42
C LYS A 548 3.53 23.13 88.27
N ALA A 549 2.35 23.62 87.90
CA ALA A 549 1.10 23.31 88.58
C ALA A 549 0.54 21.91 88.22
N GLN A 550 0.71 21.47 86.97
CA GLN A 550 0.23 20.18 86.47
C GLN A 550 0.92 18.97 87.12
N ALA A 551 2.23 19.05 87.35
CA ALA A 551 3.00 17.97 87.98
C ALA A 551 2.46 17.57 89.37
N ALA A 552 1.86 18.50 90.11
CA ALA A 552 1.24 18.21 91.41
C ALA A 552 -0.11 17.48 91.30
N ALA A 553 -0.89 17.71 90.24
CA ALA A 553 -2.19 17.08 90.02
C ALA A 553 -2.08 15.63 89.49
N ASP A 554 -1.07 15.35 88.67
CA ASP A 554 -0.84 14.04 88.04
C ASP A 554 -0.56 12.94 89.07
N GLN A 555 0.13 13.29 90.15
CA GLN A 555 0.42 12.37 91.23
C GLN A 555 -0.85 11.88 91.95
N SER A 556 -1.89 12.71 92.04
CA SER A 556 -3.18 12.33 92.62
C SER A 556 -4.03 11.46 91.68
N GLN A 557 -4.03 11.76 90.38
CA GLN A 557 -4.78 11.00 89.37
C GLN A 557 -4.22 9.59 89.14
N LYS A 558 -2.92 9.37 89.39
CA LYS A 558 -2.27 8.04 89.34
C LYS A 558 -2.97 6.99 90.21
N ALA A 559 -3.45 7.38 91.38
CA ALA A 559 -4.12 6.46 92.29
C ALA A 559 -5.47 5.97 91.75
N VAL A 560 -6.21 6.82 91.03
CA VAL A 560 -7.52 6.49 90.44
C VAL A 560 -7.35 5.53 89.26
N ALA A 561 -6.39 5.83 88.37
CA ALA A 561 -6.07 5.01 87.22
C ALA A 561 -5.67 3.57 87.59
N SER A 562 -4.88 3.41 88.65
CA SER A 562 -4.45 2.09 89.14
C SER A 562 -5.61 1.18 89.51
N TYR A 563 -6.68 1.71 90.09
CA TYR A 563 -7.86 0.94 90.43
C TYR A 563 -8.63 0.44 89.19
N ALA A 564 -8.76 1.29 88.17
CA ALA A 564 -9.51 0.96 86.96
C ALA A 564 -8.83 -0.16 86.15
N VAL A 565 -7.51 -0.09 85.94
CA VAL A 565 -6.74 -1.10 85.21
C VAL A 565 -6.88 -2.49 85.84
N ASN A 566 -6.80 -2.57 87.17
CA ASN A 566 -6.90 -3.83 87.89
C ASN A 566 -8.23 -4.57 87.63
N GLN A 567 -9.35 -3.86 87.44
CA GLN A 567 -10.67 -4.46 87.27
C GLN A 567 -10.88 -5.22 85.95
N LEU A 568 -10.00 -5.03 84.96
CA LEU A 568 -10.07 -5.68 83.64
C LEU A 568 -9.67 -7.15 83.67
N PHE A 569 -8.87 -7.51 84.67
CA PHE A 569 -8.31 -8.83 84.81
C PHE A 569 -9.15 -9.71 85.74
N VAL A 570 -9.11 -11.03 85.53
CA VAL A 570 -9.75 -12.00 86.42
C VAL A 570 -9.18 -11.83 87.84
N ASN A 571 -10.04 -11.89 88.86
CA ASN A 571 -9.70 -11.60 90.27
C ASN A 571 -9.21 -10.18 90.56
N ASN A 572 -9.40 -9.23 89.63
CA ASN A 572 -9.02 -7.82 89.75
C ASN A 572 -7.51 -7.59 89.94
N THR A 573 -6.68 -8.41 89.29
CA THR A 573 -5.22 -8.28 89.37
C THR A 573 -4.57 -8.59 88.01
N PRO A 574 -3.71 -7.69 87.49
CA PRO A 574 -2.97 -7.93 86.24
C PRO A 574 -2.13 -9.20 86.26
N SER A 575 -1.66 -9.62 87.43
CA SER A 575 -0.89 -10.86 87.60
C SER A 575 -1.64 -12.15 87.28
N SER A 576 -2.97 -12.11 87.12
CA SER A 576 -3.75 -13.28 86.68
C SER A 576 -3.52 -13.64 85.20
N ASP A 577 -3.00 -12.70 84.40
CA ASP A 577 -2.73 -12.81 82.96
C ASP A 577 -3.92 -13.33 82.12
N ALA A 578 -5.14 -13.11 82.61
CA ALA A 578 -6.37 -13.44 81.94
C ALA A 578 -7.39 -12.30 82.12
N ILE A 579 -8.01 -11.87 81.01
CA ILE A 579 -9.05 -10.84 81.03
C ILE A 579 -10.44 -11.46 81.28
N LYS A 580 -11.34 -10.70 81.89
CA LYS A 580 -12.73 -11.15 82.09
C LYS A 580 -13.46 -11.23 80.74
N ALA A 581 -14.52 -12.03 80.68
CA ALA A 581 -15.38 -12.10 79.50
C ALA A 581 -16.01 -10.73 79.17
N SER A 582 -16.38 -9.96 80.20
CA SER A 582 -16.91 -8.59 80.10
C SER A 582 -15.83 -7.55 79.80
N THR A 583 -14.56 -7.92 79.78
CA THR A 583 -13.49 -7.00 79.36
C THR A 583 -13.56 -6.93 77.84
N ASP A 584 -14.25 -5.92 77.37
CA ASP A 584 -14.32 -5.49 75.98
C ASP A 584 -13.48 -4.22 75.80
N GLN A 585 -13.50 -3.69 74.58
CA GLN A 585 -12.71 -2.50 74.27
C GLN A 585 -13.16 -1.30 75.11
N ASP A 586 -14.46 -1.12 75.32
CA ASP A 586 -15.01 -0.03 76.13
C ASP A 586 -14.50 -0.07 77.58
N ALA A 587 -14.38 -1.27 78.18
CA ALA A 587 -13.81 -1.41 79.51
C ALA A 587 -12.33 -1.01 79.55
N ILE A 588 -11.54 -1.43 78.55
CA ILE A 588 -10.11 -1.04 78.43
C ILE A 588 -9.97 0.45 78.19
N ASP A 589 -10.79 1.01 77.30
CA ASP A 589 -10.81 2.44 76.96
C ASP A 589 -11.19 3.30 78.17
N ASN A 590 -12.11 2.84 79.01
CA ASN A 590 -12.46 3.54 80.25
C ASN A 590 -11.31 3.53 81.26
N ALA A 591 -10.55 2.44 81.38
CA ALA A 591 -9.35 2.39 82.22
C ALA A 591 -8.22 3.25 81.63
N GLN A 592 -8.05 3.25 80.31
CA GLN A 592 -7.16 4.14 79.58
C GLN A 592 -7.52 5.59 79.86
N ALA A 593 -8.81 5.93 79.84
CA ALA A 593 -9.28 7.29 80.09
C ALA A 593 -8.92 7.79 81.49
N GLU A 594 -8.86 6.92 82.50
CA GLU A 594 -8.36 7.31 83.83
C GLU A 594 -6.84 7.48 83.88
N ILE A 595 -6.07 6.64 83.16
CA ILE A 595 -4.60 6.80 82.99
C ILE A 595 -4.30 8.10 82.23
N ASP A 596 -5.10 8.43 81.23
CA ASP A 596 -4.89 9.59 80.36
C ASP A 596 -5.09 10.92 81.06
N LYS A 597 -5.92 10.95 82.11
CA LYS A 597 -6.08 12.12 82.97
C LYS A 597 -4.80 12.47 83.74
N ILE A 598 -3.88 11.51 83.94
CA ILE A 598 -2.52 11.78 84.44
C ILE A 598 -1.78 12.45 83.28
N LYS A 599 -1.14 13.59 83.45
CA LYS A 599 -0.37 14.23 82.36
C LYS A 599 1.11 13.88 82.38
N ASP A 600 1.70 13.51 83.52
CA ASP A 600 3.07 13.02 83.63
C ASP A 600 3.19 11.56 83.12
N PRO A 601 3.87 11.33 81.99
CA PRO A 601 4.01 10.01 81.39
C PRO A 601 4.86 9.05 82.23
N ALA A 602 5.82 9.55 83.03
CA ALA A 602 6.66 8.69 83.88
C ALA A 602 5.83 7.93 84.92
N LEU A 603 4.71 8.52 85.36
CA LEU A 603 3.77 7.93 86.30
C LEU A 603 2.80 6.95 85.65
N LYS A 604 2.62 7.03 84.33
CA LYS A 604 1.77 6.12 83.54
C LYS A 604 2.44 4.80 83.25
N VAL A 605 3.78 4.76 83.15
CA VAL A 605 4.54 3.64 82.56
C VAL A 605 4.07 2.27 83.05
N ASP A 606 4.03 2.04 84.36
CA ASP A 606 3.64 0.73 84.92
C ASP A 606 2.15 0.44 84.72
N LEU A 607 1.29 1.46 84.82
CA LEU A 607 -0.16 1.31 84.63
C LEU A 607 -0.53 1.03 83.18
N GLN A 608 0.16 1.73 82.27
CA GLN A 608 0.01 1.56 80.84
C GLN A 608 0.49 0.18 80.43
N LYS A 609 1.63 -0.29 80.96
CA LYS A 609 2.11 -1.65 80.70
C LYS A 609 1.08 -2.73 81.08
N ASP A 610 0.44 -2.60 82.23
CA ASP A 610 -0.59 -3.55 82.65
C ASP A 610 -1.86 -3.43 81.79
N LEU A 611 -2.27 -2.21 81.42
CA LEU A 611 -3.40 -2.01 80.51
C LEU A 611 -3.13 -2.54 79.10
N ASP A 612 -1.93 -2.32 78.58
CA ASP A 612 -1.45 -2.83 77.30
C ASP A 612 -1.47 -4.36 77.32
N ARG A 613 -1.11 -4.98 78.45
CA ARG A 613 -1.22 -6.44 78.58
C ARG A 613 -2.69 -6.91 78.53
N ALA A 614 -3.61 -6.17 79.14
CA ALA A 614 -5.05 -6.46 79.01
C ALA A 614 -5.51 -6.33 77.56
N GLN A 615 -5.03 -5.29 76.87
CA GLN A 615 -5.30 -5.03 75.46
C GLN A 615 -4.70 -6.12 74.57
N GLU A 616 -3.48 -6.57 74.82
CA GLU A 616 -2.87 -7.69 74.08
C GLU A 616 -3.69 -8.97 74.22
N LEU A 617 -4.23 -9.24 75.40
CA LEU A 617 -5.09 -10.41 75.62
C LEU A 617 -6.46 -10.23 74.92
N LEU A 618 -7.00 -9.01 74.89
CA LEU A 618 -8.22 -8.67 74.16
C LEU A 618 -8.00 -8.74 72.63
N ASP A 619 -6.87 -8.24 72.15
CA ASP A 619 -6.45 -8.27 70.77
C ASP A 619 -6.10 -9.69 70.35
N ALA A 620 -5.48 -10.50 71.19
CA ALA A 620 -5.30 -11.91 70.91
C ALA A 620 -6.67 -12.61 70.77
N ARG A 621 -7.65 -12.25 71.61
CA ARG A 621 -9.03 -12.75 71.50
C ARG A 621 -9.73 -12.24 70.22
N ASN A 622 -9.59 -10.97 69.89
CA ASN A 622 -10.19 -10.34 68.71
C ASN A 622 -9.48 -10.75 67.41
N ALA A 623 -8.16 -10.93 67.43
CA ALA A 623 -7.35 -11.42 66.32
C ALA A 623 -7.54 -12.91 66.12
N ALA A 624 -7.76 -13.70 67.18
CA ALA A 624 -8.25 -15.08 67.03
C ALA A 624 -9.63 -15.08 66.35
N THR A 625 -10.51 -14.15 66.71
CA THR A 625 -11.83 -13.95 66.09
C THR A 625 -11.72 -13.47 64.63
N ALA A 626 -10.82 -12.53 64.32
CA ALA A 626 -10.60 -11.99 62.99
C ALA A 626 -9.82 -12.96 62.08
N THR A 627 -8.89 -13.74 62.64
CA THR A 627 -8.23 -14.86 61.95
C THR A 627 -9.24 -15.93 61.61
N GLU A 628 -10.19 -16.19 62.51
CA GLU A 628 -11.31 -17.07 62.24
C GLU A 628 -12.24 -16.49 61.14
N GLN A 629 -12.58 -15.21 61.20
CA GLN A 629 -13.33 -14.54 60.13
C GLN A 629 -12.59 -14.59 58.77
N ALA A 630 -11.27 -14.40 58.75
CA ALA A 630 -10.46 -14.48 57.53
C ALA A 630 -10.41 -15.91 56.96
N LYS A 631 -10.36 -16.94 57.83
CA LYS A 631 -10.52 -18.34 57.41
C LYS A 631 -11.90 -18.58 56.80
N GLN A 632 -12.95 -18.02 57.40
CA GLN A 632 -14.32 -18.09 56.88
C GLN A 632 -14.45 -17.39 55.53
N ASP A 633 -13.90 -16.19 55.36
CA ASP A 633 -13.96 -15.42 54.12
C ASP A 633 -13.16 -16.10 53.00
N ALA A 634 -11.97 -16.62 53.31
CA ALA A 634 -11.15 -17.37 52.36
C ALA A 634 -11.84 -18.67 51.92
N ALA A 635 -12.43 -19.41 52.86
CA ALA A 635 -13.20 -20.59 52.57
C ALA A 635 -14.46 -20.25 51.75
N LYS A 636 -15.20 -19.20 52.14
CA LYS A 636 -16.39 -18.72 51.43
C LYS A 636 -16.08 -18.35 49.98
N LYS A 637 -15.01 -17.58 49.76
CA LYS A 637 -14.59 -17.18 48.42
C LYS A 637 -14.25 -18.38 47.55
N ALA A 638 -13.43 -19.30 48.07
CA ALA A 638 -13.04 -20.50 47.34
C ALA A 638 -14.24 -21.37 46.97
N VAL A 639 -15.20 -21.52 47.89
CA VAL A 639 -16.46 -22.25 47.67
C VAL A 639 -17.33 -21.56 46.63
N ASP A 640 -17.50 -20.24 46.72
CA ASP A 640 -18.31 -19.45 45.79
C ASP A 640 -17.76 -19.54 44.35
N GLU A 641 -16.43 -19.50 44.18
CA GLU A 641 -15.74 -19.58 42.88
C GLU A 641 -15.86 -20.93 42.16
N LEU A 642 -16.28 -22.01 42.84
CA LEU A 642 -16.61 -23.29 42.18
C LEU A 642 -17.82 -23.17 41.26
N PHE A 643 -18.67 -22.16 41.48
CA PHE A 643 -19.95 -21.99 40.81
C PHE A 643 -19.93 -20.86 39.76
N ASN A 644 -20.81 -20.94 38.78
CA ASN A 644 -21.03 -19.86 37.82
C ASN A 644 -21.43 -18.56 38.53
N ASN A 645 -20.95 -17.42 38.02
CA ASN A 645 -21.10 -16.09 38.64
C ASN A 645 -20.58 -15.99 40.09
N ASN A 646 -19.72 -16.92 40.51
CA ASN A 646 -19.19 -17.01 41.87
C ASN A 646 -20.30 -17.07 42.92
N THR A 647 -21.35 -17.85 42.67
CA THR A 647 -22.44 -18.02 43.64
C THR A 647 -23.00 -19.45 43.66
N PRO A 648 -23.03 -20.12 44.83
CA PRO A 648 -23.65 -21.44 44.99
C PRO A 648 -25.14 -21.48 44.65
N SER A 649 -25.80 -20.32 44.63
CA SER A 649 -27.20 -20.19 44.23
C SER A 649 -27.43 -20.39 42.72
N SER A 650 -26.40 -20.29 41.89
CA SER A 650 -26.50 -20.49 40.43
C SER A 650 -26.86 -21.93 40.04
N ASN A 651 -26.71 -22.89 40.97
CA ASN A 651 -26.93 -24.32 40.73
C ASN A 651 -26.13 -24.89 39.54
N ALA A 652 -25.03 -24.23 39.16
CA ALA A 652 -24.19 -24.57 38.03
C ALA A 652 -22.72 -24.33 38.38
N ILE A 653 -21.86 -25.28 38.05
CA ILE A 653 -20.41 -25.17 38.26
C ILE A 653 -19.72 -24.54 37.05
N LYS A 654 -18.58 -23.87 37.26
CA LYS A 654 -17.80 -23.33 36.13
C LYS A 654 -17.27 -24.46 35.24
N PRO A 655 -17.00 -24.17 33.95
CA PRO A 655 -16.38 -25.16 33.05
C PRO A 655 -15.05 -25.71 33.57
N VAL A 656 -14.28 -24.87 34.27
CA VAL A 656 -12.96 -25.18 34.86
C VAL A 656 -13.03 -25.85 36.24
N THR A 657 -14.22 -25.97 36.83
CA THR A 657 -14.36 -26.63 38.14
C THR A 657 -14.18 -28.13 37.96
N ASP A 658 -13.06 -28.63 38.46
CA ASP A 658 -12.68 -30.04 38.51
C ASP A 658 -12.55 -30.52 39.96
N GLN A 659 -12.15 -31.78 40.15
CA GLN A 659 -12.00 -32.35 41.49
C GLN A 659 -10.95 -31.61 42.33
N ALA A 660 -9.87 -31.16 41.70
CA ALA A 660 -8.79 -30.47 42.41
C ALA A 660 -9.24 -29.10 42.93
N ALA A 661 -10.07 -28.37 42.17
CA ALA A 661 -10.67 -27.12 42.61
C ALA A 661 -11.59 -27.32 43.83
N ILE A 662 -12.39 -28.39 43.83
CA ILE A 662 -13.29 -28.72 44.95
C ILE A 662 -12.49 -29.13 46.19
N ASP A 663 -11.46 -29.97 46.04
CA ASP A 663 -10.59 -30.40 47.14
C ASP A 663 -9.83 -29.21 47.78
N ALA A 664 -9.43 -28.23 46.96
CA ALA A 664 -8.80 -27.00 47.44
C ALA A 664 -9.76 -26.14 48.27
N ALA A 665 -11.01 -25.98 47.84
CA ALA A 665 -12.04 -25.29 48.62
C ALA A 665 -12.35 -26.04 49.93
N GLN A 666 -12.44 -27.37 49.88
CA GLN A 666 -12.64 -28.23 51.05
C GLN A 666 -11.53 -28.07 52.11
N ALA A 667 -10.27 -27.99 51.68
CA ALA A 667 -9.15 -27.79 52.58
C ALA A 667 -9.21 -26.45 53.34
N LEU A 668 -9.78 -25.41 52.73
CA LEU A 668 -10.00 -24.12 53.39
C LEU A 668 -11.19 -24.18 54.36
N VAL A 669 -12.30 -24.82 53.97
CA VAL A 669 -13.45 -25.06 54.87
C VAL A 669 -13.04 -25.86 56.11
N ASN A 670 -12.15 -26.84 55.97
CA ASN A 670 -11.65 -27.64 57.10
C ASN A 670 -10.91 -26.82 58.16
N LYS A 671 -10.33 -25.68 57.78
CA LYS A 671 -9.58 -24.78 58.67
C LYS A 671 -10.48 -23.82 59.45
N VAL A 672 -11.73 -23.63 59.02
CA VAL A 672 -12.76 -22.86 59.76
C VAL A 672 -13.07 -23.59 61.07
N THR A 673 -13.08 -22.84 62.17
CA THR A 673 -13.33 -23.35 63.53
C THR A 673 -14.72 -23.01 64.04
N ASP A 674 -15.39 -21.99 63.49
CA ASP A 674 -16.82 -21.73 63.73
C ASP A 674 -17.66 -22.88 63.17
N PRO A 675 -18.38 -23.64 64.03
CA PRO A 675 -19.08 -24.84 63.62
C PRO A 675 -20.28 -24.55 62.70
N ALA A 676 -20.93 -23.40 62.84
CA ALA A 676 -22.10 -23.05 62.04
C ALA A 676 -21.70 -22.60 60.62
N VAL A 677 -20.68 -21.75 60.51
CA VAL A 677 -20.17 -21.28 59.22
C VAL A 677 -19.50 -22.40 58.45
N LYS A 678 -18.71 -23.24 59.14
CA LYS A 678 -18.11 -24.44 58.53
C LYS A 678 -19.17 -25.36 57.93
N ALA A 679 -20.26 -25.62 58.66
CA ALA A 679 -21.35 -26.47 58.17
C ALA A 679 -22.04 -25.88 56.93
N ALA A 680 -22.27 -24.56 56.89
CA ALA A 680 -22.88 -23.89 55.74
C ALA A 680 -21.99 -23.92 54.49
N LEU A 681 -20.68 -23.70 54.65
CA LEU A 681 -19.72 -23.77 53.54
C LEU A 681 -19.52 -25.21 53.07
N GLN A 682 -19.49 -26.19 53.99
CA GLN A 682 -19.43 -27.62 53.66
C GLN A 682 -20.60 -28.03 52.76
N ALA A 683 -21.82 -27.62 53.08
CA ALA A 683 -22.99 -27.93 52.26
C ALA A 683 -22.87 -27.41 50.81
N ASN A 684 -22.19 -26.28 50.60
CA ASN A 684 -21.93 -25.75 49.26
C ASN A 684 -20.80 -26.50 48.54
N VAL A 685 -19.77 -26.97 49.24
CA VAL A 685 -18.76 -27.87 48.65
C VAL A 685 -19.41 -29.17 48.21
N ASP A 686 -20.22 -29.79 49.07
CA ASP A 686 -20.96 -31.02 48.77
C ASP A 686 -21.88 -30.82 47.56
N LYS A 687 -22.51 -29.65 47.46
CA LYS A 687 -23.32 -29.25 46.30
C LYS A 687 -22.48 -29.16 45.03
N ALA A 688 -21.33 -28.50 45.05
CA ALA A 688 -20.42 -28.43 43.89
C ALA A 688 -19.96 -29.83 43.47
N GLN A 689 -19.62 -30.69 44.43
CA GLN A 689 -19.25 -32.09 44.19
C GLN A 689 -20.38 -32.84 43.48
N SER A 690 -21.61 -32.75 44.00
CA SER A 690 -22.77 -33.43 43.40
C SER A 690 -23.03 -32.99 41.95
N LEU A 691 -22.78 -31.71 41.62
CA LEU A 691 -22.93 -31.17 40.28
C LEU A 691 -21.82 -31.65 39.34
N LEU A 692 -20.58 -31.75 39.83
CA LEU A 692 -19.46 -32.31 39.08
C LEU A 692 -19.66 -33.80 38.80
N ASP A 693 -20.11 -34.56 39.80
CA ASP A 693 -20.41 -35.98 39.66
C ASP A 693 -21.53 -36.21 38.65
N ALA A 694 -22.60 -35.42 38.71
CA ALA A 694 -23.69 -35.48 37.74
C ALA A 694 -23.21 -35.17 36.30
N LYS A 695 -22.38 -34.14 36.13
CA LYS A 695 -21.76 -33.79 34.84
C LYS A 695 -20.90 -34.93 34.30
N ASN A 696 -20.02 -35.50 35.12
CA ASN A 696 -19.11 -36.57 34.71
C ASN A 696 -19.85 -37.87 34.40
N ALA A 697 -20.82 -38.25 35.24
CA ALA A 697 -21.66 -39.43 35.02
C ALA A 697 -22.48 -39.31 33.73
N ALA A 698 -23.10 -38.15 33.49
CA ALA A 698 -23.83 -37.88 32.26
C ALA A 698 -22.91 -37.89 31.04
N ARG A 699 -21.74 -37.25 31.10
CA ARG A 699 -20.79 -37.26 29.98
C ARG A 699 -20.36 -38.69 29.63
N LYS A 700 -19.94 -39.46 30.63
CA LYS A 700 -19.52 -40.86 30.44
C LYS A 700 -20.63 -41.71 29.82
N ALA A 701 -21.85 -41.61 30.34
CA ALA A 701 -22.97 -42.39 29.83
C ALA A 701 -23.30 -42.06 28.37
N VAL A 702 -23.25 -40.77 28.00
CA VAL A 702 -23.49 -40.35 26.61
C VAL A 702 -22.33 -40.79 25.70
N ASP A 703 -21.09 -40.63 26.13
CA ASP A 703 -19.91 -41.05 25.36
C ASP A 703 -19.95 -42.55 25.07
N GLU A 704 -20.34 -43.36 26.06
CA GLU A 704 -20.45 -44.82 25.94
C GLU A 704 -21.54 -45.31 24.97
N LEU A 705 -22.47 -44.45 24.54
CA LEU A 705 -23.43 -44.75 23.46
C LEU A 705 -22.74 -44.90 22.10
N PHE A 706 -21.57 -44.28 21.94
CA PHE A 706 -20.85 -44.18 20.68
C PHE A 706 -19.61 -45.09 20.61
N ASN A 707 -19.20 -45.42 19.39
CA ASN A 707 -17.95 -46.14 19.18
C ASN A 707 -16.75 -45.33 19.71
N ASN A 708 -15.76 -46.04 20.24
CA ASN A 708 -14.58 -45.46 20.91
C ASN A 708 -14.91 -44.53 22.08
N ASN A 709 -16.10 -44.66 22.67
CA ASN A 709 -16.59 -43.81 23.75
C ASN A 709 -16.54 -42.32 23.38
N THR A 710 -16.93 -41.95 22.15
CA THR A 710 -16.96 -40.54 21.75
C THR A 710 -18.06 -40.22 20.73
N PRO A 711 -18.88 -39.18 20.96
CA PRO A 711 -19.90 -38.70 20.02
C PRO A 711 -19.36 -38.27 18.67
N SER A 712 -18.06 -37.96 18.59
CA SER A 712 -17.36 -37.59 17.35
C SER A 712 -17.19 -38.76 16.36
N SER A 713 -17.31 -40.00 16.82
CA SER A 713 -17.18 -41.20 15.96
C SER A 713 -18.30 -41.32 14.91
N ASN A 714 -19.39 -40.55 15.06
CA ASN A 714 -20.58 -40.59 14.20
C ASN A 714 -21.21 -41.98 14.05
N ALA A 715 -20.90 -42.91 14.97
CA ALA A 715 -21.41 -44.27 14.96
C ALA A 715 -21.73 -44.72 16.39
N ILE A 716 -22.88 -45.35 16.58
CA ILE A 716 -23.27 -45.95 17.87
C ILE A 716 -22.71 -47.36 18.01
N LYS A 717 -22.47 -47.80 19.25
CA LYS A 717 -22.04 -49.18 19.52
C LYS A 717 -23.11 -50.19 19.09
N PRO A 718 -22.72 -51.43 18.74
CA PRO A 718 -23.67 -52.50 18.46
C PRO A 718 -24.69 -52.72 19.60
N ALA A 719 -24.24 -52.61 20.86
CA ALA A 719 -25.07 -52.76 22.06
C ALA A 719 -25.96 -51.54 22.38
N THR A 720 -25.74 -50.39 21.74
CA THR A 720 -26.57 -49.20 21.94
C THR A 720 -27.97 -49.45 21.40
N ASN A 721 -28.95 -49.39 22.29
CA ASN A 721 -30.38 -49.59 22.08
C ASN A 721 -31.16 -48.47 22.79
N GLN A 722 -32.50 -48.49 22.70
CA GLN A 722 -33.32 -47.43 23.27
C GLN A 722 -33.12 -47.30 24.79
N ALA A 723 -33.03 -48.43 25.51
CA ALA A 723 -32.81 -48.43 26.95
C ALA A 723 -31.46 -47.80 27.36
N ALA A 724 -30.39 -48.00 26.56
CA ALA A 724 -29.10 -47.37 26.80
C ALA A 724 -29.16 -45.85 26.59
N ILE A 725 -29.87 -45.39 25.56
CA ILE A 725 -30.07 -43.96 25.28
C ILE A 725 -30.94 -43.32 26.37
N ASP A 726 -32.03 -43.97 26.78
CA ASP A 726 -32.90 -43.51 27.87
C ASP A 726 -32.14 -43.41 29.21
N ALA A 727 -31.23 -44.37 29.48
CA ALA A 727 -30.39 -44.33 30.67
C ALA A 727 -29.39 -43.16 30.64
N ALA A 728 -28.77 -42.88 29.50
CA ALA A 728 -27.92 -41.70 29.32
C ALA A 728 -28.73 -40.40 29.44
N GLN A 729 -29.92 -40.34 28.82
CA GLN A 729 -30.86 -39.23 28.89
C GLN A 729 -31.29 -38.94 30.33
N ALA A 730 -31.55 -39.97 31.13
CA ALA A 730 -31.90 -39.83 32.55
C ALA A 730 -30.77 -39.18 33.36
N LEU A 731 -29.50 -39.44 33.01
CA LEU A 731 -28.34 -38.80 33.64
C LEU A 731 -28.14 -37.36 33.13
N VAL A 732 -28.31 -37.11 31.83
CA VAL A 732 -28.31 -35.75 31.27
C VAL A 732 -29.40 -34.87 31.88
N ASN A 733 -30.57 -35.44 32.17
CA ASN A 733 -31.67 -34.72 32.82
C ASN A 733 -31.33 -34.24 34.24
N LYS A 734 -30.43 -34.94 34.93
CA LYS A 734 -29.92 -34.56 36.26
C LYS A 734 -28.86 -33.45 36.22
N VAL A 735 -28.30 -33.15 35.04
CA VAL A 735 -27.40 -32.00 34.87
C VAL A 735 -28.24 -30.72 34.91
N THR A 736 -27.93 -29.82 35.84
CA THR A 736 -28.65 -28.56 36.05
C THR A 736 -28.01 -27.39 35.31
N ASP A 737 -26.72 -27.47 34.96
CA ASP A 737 -26.04 -26.46 34.14
C ASP A 737 -26.64 -26.46 32.71
N PRO A 738 -27.29 -25.36 32.28
CA PRO A 738 -28.08 -25.36 31.05
C PRO A 738 -27.22 -25.52 29.80
N THR A 739 -25.99 -24.98 29.80
CA THR A 739 -25.07 -25.05 28.66
C THR A 739 -24.51 -26.46 28.48
N THR A 740 -24.07 -27.08 29.58
CA THR A 740 -23.55 -28.46 29.60
C THR A 740 -24.67 -29.44 29.28
N LYS A 741 -25.86 -29.24 29.85
CA LYS A 741 -27.04 -30.06 29.53
C LYS A 741 -27.40 -29.99 28.06
N ALA A 742 -27.41 -28.79 27.46
CA ALA A 742 -27.70 -28.63 26.03
C ALA A 742 -26.67 -29.36 25.13
N ALA A 743 -25.38 -29.29 25.47
CA ALA A 743 -24.34 -29.99 24.72
C ALA A 743 -24.49 -31.52 24.84
N LEU A 744 -24.71 -32.04 26.04
CA LEU A 744 -24.95 -33.47 26.27
C LEU A 744 -26.26 -33.95 25.60
N GLN A 745 -27.30 -33.11 25.60
CA GLN A 745 -28.57 -33.39 24.94
C GLN A 745 -28.39 -33.54 23.43
N ALA A 746 -27.62 -32.65 22.80
CA ALA A 746 -27.33 -32.75 21.36
C ALA A 746 -26.62 -34.09 21.01
N ASP A 747 -25.73 -34.56 21.87
CA ASP A 747 -25.07 -35.85 21.70
C ASP A 747 -26.05 -37.03 21.92
N VAL A 748 -26.99 -36.94 22.86
CA VAL A 748 -28.05 -37.95 23.05
C VAL A 748 -28.99 -37.98 21.83
N ASP A 749 -29.44 -36.83 21.35
CA ASP A 749 -30.28 -36.70 20.16
C ASP A 749 -29.59 -37.28 18.92
N LYS A 750 -28.27 -37.11 18.82
CA LYS A 750 -27.44 -37.71 17.78
C LYS A 750 -27.38 -39.23 17.91
N ALA A 751 -27.20 -39.77 19.10
CA ALA A 751 -27.24 -41.22 19.33
C ALA A 751 -28.63 -41.80 18.99
N GLN A 752 -29.71 -41.08 19.32
CA GLN A 752 -31.08 -41.46 19.00
C GLN A 752 -31.29 -41.49 17.48
N SER A 753 -30.87 -40.45 16.77
CA SER A 753 -30.97 -40.38 15.31
C SER A 753 -30.21 -41.54 14.63
N LEU A 754 -29.02 -41.90 15.14
CA LEU A 754 -28.25 -43.04 14.63
C LEU A 754 -28.89 -44.39 14.96
N LEU A 755 -29.56 -44.52 16.12
CA LEU A 755 -30.32 -45.71 16.47
C LEU A 755 -31.56 -45.88 15.59
N ASP A 756 -32.28 -44.78 15.33
CA ASP A 756 -33.43 -44.77 14.43
C ASP A 756 -33.01 -45.17 13.01
N ALA A 757 -31.87 -44.66 12.52
CA ALA A 757 -31.29 -45.06 11.25
C ALA A 757 -30.89 -46.56 11.21
N LYS A 758 -30.27 -47.07 12.30
CA LYS A 758 -29.92 -48.49 12.45
C LYS A 758 -31.18 -49.38 12.42
N ASN A 759 -32.24 -48.98 13.12
CA ASN A 759 -33.51 -49.70 13.17
C ASN A 759 -34.25 -49.65 11.82
N ALA A 760 -34.26 -48.50 11.15
CA ALA A 760 -34.83 -48.35 9.81
C ALA A 760 -34.12 -49.24 8.79
N THR A 761 -32.79 -49.33 8.86
CA THR A 761 -31.97 -50.22 8.01
C THR A 761 -32.30 -51.70 8.26
N ALA A 762 -32.43 -52.12 9.52
CA ALA A 762 -32.82 -53.48 9.87
C ALA A 762 -34.25 -53.83 9.41
N ALA A 763 -35.20 -52.90 9.58
CA ALA A 763 -36.57 -53.07 9.11
C ALA A 763 -36.66 -53.15 7.58
N GLU A 764 -35.85 -52.39 6.86
CA GLU A 764 -35.73 -52.46 5.41
C GLU A 764 -35.13 -53.79 4.94
N LYS A 765 -34.08 -54.29 5.62
CA LYS A 765 -33.52 -55.61 5.32
C LYS A 765 -34.56 -56.73 5.50
N ALA A 766 -35.39 -56.67 6.55
CA ALA A 766 -36.47 -57.63 6.76
C ALA A 766 -37.53 -57.59 5.65
N LYS A 767 -37.89 -56.40 5.16
CA LYS A 767 -38.81 -56.24 4.01
C LYS A 767 -38.21 -56.84 2.74
N GLN A 768 -36.92 -56.61 2.50
CA GLN A 768 -36.20 -57.19 1.35
C GLN A 768 -36.16 -58.73 1.42
N ASP A 769 -35.90 -59.31 2.60
CA ASP A 769 -35.82 -60.75 2.77
C ASP A 769 -37.20 -61.43 2.62
N ALA A 770 -38.25 -60.80 3.17
CA ALA A 770 -39.62 -61.27 2.98
C ALA A 770 -40.05 -61.20 1.50
N ALA A 771 -39.75 -60.09 0.81
CA ALA A 771 -40.04 -59.94 -0.61
C ALA A 771 -39.23 -60.93 -1.47
N ARG A 772 -37.95 -61.13 -1.16
CA ARG A 772 -37.09 -62.08 -1.87
C ARG A 772 -37.58 -63.52 -1.72
N THR A 773 -37.95 -63.92 -0.51
CA THR A 773 -38.53 -65.25 -0.25
C THR A 773 -39.79 -65.45 -1.08
N ALA A 774 -40.74 -64.51 -1.01
CA ALA A 774 -42.00 -64.60 -1.73
C ALA A 774 -41.82 -64.63 -3.26
N VAL A 775 -40.94 -63.80 -3.81
CA VAL A 775 -40.62 -63.79 -5.26
C VAL A 775 -39.96 -65.10 -5.69
N ASN A 776 -38.99 -65.59 -4.92
CA ASN A 776 -38.30 -66.84 -5.19
C ASN A 776 -39.29 -68.02 -5.24
N GLU A 777 -40.26 -68.07 -4.32
CA GLU A 777 -41.27 -69.12 -4.24
C GLU A 777 -42.25 -69.15 -5.43
N LEU A 778 -42.33 -68.10 -6.25
CA LEU A 778 -43.11 -68.13 -7.51
C LEU A 778 -42.52 -69.10 -8.55
N PHE A 779 -41.22 -69.40 -8.43
CA PHE A 779 -40.44 -70.15 -9.40
C PHE A 779 -40.11 -71.57 -8.94
N ASN A 780 -39.82 -72.46 -9.90
CA ASN A 780 -39.34 -73.80 -9.60
C ASN A 780 -38.00 -73.74 -8.85
N ASN A 781 -37.79 -74.69 -7.93
CA ASN A 781 -36.64 -74.74 -7.01
C ASN A 781 -36.44 -73.47 -6.16
N ASN A 782 -37.49 -72.65 -6.00
CA ASN A 782 -37.46 -71.39 -5.26
C ASN A 782 -36.38 -70.43 -5.79
N THR A 783 -36.21 -70.34 -7.12
CA THR A 783 -35.25 -69.43 -7.73
C THR A 783 -35.72 -68.87 -9.08
N PRO A 784 -35.68 -67.54 -9.30
CA PRO A 784 -36.01 -66.90 -10.57
C PRO A 784 -35.12 -67.32 -11.75
N SER A 785 -33.94 -67.88 -11.47
CA SER A 785 -33.03 -68.42 -12.50
C SER A 785 -33.53 -69.72 -13.14
N SER A 786 -34.51 -70.40 -12.55
CA SER A 786 -35.10 -71.62 -13.13
C SER A 786 -35.87 -71.38 -14.44
N ASN A 787 -36.19 -70.13 -14.76
CA ASN A 787 -36.98 -69.73 -15.93
C ASN A 787 -38.36 -70.42 -16.06
N ALA A 788 -38.88 -71.00 -14.97
CA ALA A 788 -40.18 -71.66 -14.94
C ALA A 788 -40.90 -71.35 -13.62
N ILE A 789 -42.20 -71.06 -13.70
CA ILE A 789 -43.05 -70.87 -12.51
C ILE A 789 -43.56 -72.22 -11.99
N LYS A 790 -43.84 -72.31 -10.68
CA LYS A 790 -44.44 -73.52 -10.11
C LYS A 790 -45.81 -73.79 -10.74
N PRO A 791 -46.25 -75.07 -10.80
CA PRO A 791 -47.59 -75.40 -11.28
C PRO A 791 -48.72 -74.71 -10.51
N VAL A 792 -48.50 -74.42 -9.22
CA VAL A 792 -49.45 -73.73 -8.33
C VAL A 792 -49.36 -72.21 -8.39
N THR A 793 -48.33 -71.63 -9.04
CA THR A 793 -48.23 -70.18 -9.19
C THR A 793 -49.36 -69.69 -10.09
N ASP A 794 -50.19 -68.82 -9.52
CA ASP A 794 -51.33 -68.14 -10.14
C ASP A 794 -51.24 -66.62 -9.92
N GLN A 795 -52.24 -65.87 -10.37
CA GLN A 795 -52.21 -64.40 -10.31
C GLN A 795 -52.19 -63.90 -8.86
N ALA A 796 -52.91 -64.58 -7.97
CA ALA A 796 -52.97 -64.20 -6.56
C ALA A 796 -51.61 -64.38 -5.87
N ALA A 797 -50.87 -65.44 -6.20
CA ALA A 797 -49.51 -65.65 -5.70
C ALA A 797 -48.54 -64.54 -6.17
N ILE A 798 -48.65 -64.14 -7.44
CA ILE A 798 -47.81 -63.07 -8.02
C ILE A 798 -48.16 -61.71 -7.42
N ASP A 799 -49.45 -61.40 -7.25
CA ASP A 799 -49.91 -60.14 -6.62
C ASP A 799 -49.47 -60.05 -5.15
N ALA A 800 -49.47 -61.17 -4.41
CA ALA A 800 -48.99 -61.23 -3.04
C ALA A 800 -47.47 -60.95 -2.94
N ALA A 801 -46.67 -61.54 -3.84
CA ALA A 801 -45.24 -61.25 -3.92
C ALA A 801 -44.99 -59.79 -4.33
N GLN A 802 -45.76 -59.26 -5.29
CA GLN A 802 -45.71 -57.86 -5.73
C GLN A 802 -46.00 -56.88 -4.59
N ALA A 803 -46.97 -57.19 -3.72
CA ALA A 803 -47.30 -56.37 -2.56
C ALA A 803 -46.15 -56.28 -1.56
N LEU A 804 -45.36 -57.35 -1.39
CA LEU A 804 -44.18 -57.34 -0.54
C LEU A 804 -43.01 -56.58 -1.19
N VAL A 805 -42.79 -56.73 -2.50
CA VAL A 805 -41.81 -55.94 -3.26
C VAL A 805 -42.14 -54.44 -3.20
N ASN A 806 -43.42 -54.06 -3.24
CA ASN A 806 -43.82 -52.65 -3.13
C ASN A 806 -43.47 -52.02 -1.78
N LYS A 807 -43.39 -52.82 -0.70
CA LYS A 807 -43.00 -52.36 0.64
C LYS A 807 -41.49 -52.19 0.80
N VAL A 808 -40.67 -52.81 -0.05
CA VAL A 808 -39.21 -52.58 -0.12
C VAL A 808 -38.96 -51.13 -0.51
N THR A 809 -38.09 -50.46 0.25
CA THR A 809 -37.75 -49.04 0.04
C THR A 809 -36.38 -48.85 -0.60
N ASP A 810 -35.48 -49.83 -0.53
CA ASP A 810 -34.23 -49.84 -1.28
C ASP A 810 -34.52 -49.95 -2.79
N PRO A 811 -34.19 -48.90 -3.58
CA PRO A 811 -34.59 -48.84 -4.98
C PRO A 811 -33.88 -49.89 -5.85
N ALA A 812 -32.65 -50.28 -5.51
CA ALA A 812 -31.89 -51.26 -6.28
C ALA A 812 -32.43 -52.68 -6.04
N VAL A 813 -32.67 -53.03 -4.77
CA VAL A 813 -33.24 -54.33 -4.41
C VAL A 813 -34.69 -54.44 -4.88
N LYS A 814 -35.47 -53.36 -4.76
CA LYS A 814 -36.84 -53.30 -5.31
C LYS A 814 -36.86 -53.49 -6.81
N ALA A 815 -35.97 -52.82 -7.56
CA ALA A 815 -35.88 -52.97 -9.00
C ALA A 815 -35.50 -54.41 -9.42
N ALA A 816 -34.55 -55.04 -8.70
CA ALA A 816 -34.17 -56.42 -8.96
C ALA A 816 -35.34 -57.40 -8.71
N LEU A 817 -36.00 -57.29 -7.56
CA LEU A 817 -37.16 -58.14 -7.23
C LEU A 817 -38.35 -57.87 -8.15
N GLN A 818 -38.55 -56.63 -8.58
CA GLN A 818 -39.59 -56.26 -9.55
C GLN A 818 -39.36 -56.91 -10.92
N ALA A 819 -38.10 -57.00 -11.37
CA ALA A 819 -37.76 -57.69 -12.60
C ALA A 819 -38.12 -59.19 -12.51
N ASP A 820 -37.87 -59.82 -11.38
CA ASP A 820 -38.24 -61.21 -11.13
C ASP A 820 -39.77 -61.40 -11.03
N VAL A 821 -40.51 -60.47 -10.41
CA VAL A 821 -42.00 -60.51 -10.43
C VAL A 821 -42.53 -60.37 -11.86
N ASN A 822 -42.03 -59.41 -12.65
CA ASN A 822 -42.43 -59.22 -14.05
C ASN A 822 -42.13 -60.48 -14.89
N LYS A 823 -41.03 -61.17 -14.57
CA LYS A 823 -40.67 -62.44 -15.20
C LYS A 823 -41.66 -63.55 -14.81
N ALA A 824 -42.04 -63.67 -13.54
CA ALA A 824 -43.07 -64.61 -13.11
C ALA A 824 -44.43 -64.30 -13.77
N GLN A 825 -44.80 -63.03 -13.88
CA GLN A 825 -46.03 -62.57 -14.54
C GLN A 825 -46.03 -62.97 -16.02
N SER A 826 -44.94 -62.69 -16.75
CA SER A 826 -44.80 -63.08 -18.16
C SER A 826 -44.91 -64.59 -18.36
N LEU A 827 -44.37 -65.38 -17.44
CA LEU A 827 -44.46 -66.84 -17.47
C LEU A 827 -45.87 -67.36 -17.11
N LEU A 828 -46.61 -66.66 -16.24
CA LEU A 828 -48.00 -66.97 -15.93
C LEU A 828 -48.93 -66.61 -17.09
N ASP A 829 -48.71 -65.47 -17.74
CA ASP A 829 -49.43 -65.04 -18.94
C ASP A 829 -49.19 -66.03 -20.09
N ALA A 830 -47.96 -66.51 -20.26
CA ALA A 830 -47.64 -67.59 -21.19
C ALA A 830 -48.33 -68.92 -20.83
N LYS A 831 -48.42 -69.26 -19.54
CA LYS A 831 -49.14 -70.45 -19.03
C LYS A 831 -50.66 -70.36 -19.26
N ASN A 832 -51.23 -69.16 -19.25
CA ASN A 832 -52.68 -68.90 -19.33
C ASN A 832 -53.16 -68.40 -20.71
N SER A 833 -52.27 -68.23 -21.68
CA SER A 833 -52.64 -67.77 -23.03
C SER A 833 -53.54 -68.77 -23.76
N ALA A 834 -54.72 -68.31 -24.19
CA ALA A 834 -55.59 -69.07 -25.09
C ALA A 834 -54.88 -69.31 -26.43
N LEU A 835 -55.04 -70.51 -27.02
CA LEU A 835 -54.43 -70.84 -28.31
C LEU A 835 -54.83 -69.81 -29.37
N THR A 836 -53.85 -69.22 -30.03
CA THR A 836 -54.04 -68.36 -31.18
C THR A 836 -54.22 -69.19 -32.44
N LYS A 837 -54.73 -68.58 -33.53
CA LYS A 837 -54.90 -69.31 -34.79
C LYS A 837 -53.53 -69.72 -35.34
N PRO A 838 -53.37 -70.92 -35.94
CA PRO A 838 -52.10 -71.34 -36.52
C PRO A 838 -51.63 -70.34 -37.56
N VAL A 839 -50.34 -70.05 -37.60
CA VAL A 839 -49.75 -69.28 -38.69
C VAL A 839 -49.35 -70.27 -39.76
N LEU A 840 -50.08 -70.28 -40.88
CA LEU A 840 -49.78 -71.14 -42.03
C LEU A 840 -48.63 -70.54 -42.83
N ASP A 841 -47.65 -71.36 -43.18
CA ASP A 841 -46.72 -70.99 -44.25
C ASP A 841 -47.46 -71.02 -45.59
N ALA A 842 -46.96 -70.26 -46.57
CA ALA A 842 -47.49 -70.27 -47.93
C ALA A 842 -47.40 -71.69 -48.51
N TYR A 843 -48.54 -72.28 -48.86
CA TYR A 843 -48.63 -73.62 -49.44
C TYR A 843 -48.82 -73.51 -50.95
N HIS A 844 -47.77 -73.82 -51.71
CA HIS A 844 -47.82 -73.87 -53.17
C HIS A 844 -48.26 -75.24 -53.66
N ILE A 845 -48.86 -75.30 -54.85
CA ILE A 845 -49.36 -76.55 -55.45
C ILE A 845 -48.29 -77.66 -55.58
N THR A 846 -47.01 -77.30 -55.59
CA THR A 846 -45.88 -78.24 -55.65
C THR A 846 -45.44 -78.74 -54.27
N ASP A 847 -45.91 -78.15 -53.17
CA ASP A 847 -45.43 -78.44 -51.82
C ASP A 847 -46.03 -79.73 -51.28
N GLU A 848 -45.19 -80.59 -50.70
CA GLU A 848 -45.61 -81.90 -50.20
C GLU A 848 -46.44 -81.81 -48.90
N TYR A 849 -46.17 -80.77 -48.10
CA TYR A 849 -46.75 -80.57 -46.77
C TYR A 849 -47.25 -79.14 -46.59
N ILE A 850 -48.38 -78.99 -45.91
CA ILE A 850 -48.75 -77.74 -45.26
C ILE A 850 -47.94 -77.64 -43.98
N THR A 851 -47.12 -76.61 -43.88
CA THR A 851 -46.35 -76.29 -42.68
C THR A 851 -46.86 -75.00 -42.07
N GLY A 852 -46.48 -74.80 -40.82
CA GLY A 852 -46.77 -73.56 -40.13
C GLY A 852 -46.34 -73.63 -38.69
N LYS A 853 -46.65 -72.56 -37.98
CA LYS A 853 -46.34 -72.40 -36.56
C LYS A 853 -47.61 -72.34 -35.75
N VAL A 854 -47.51 -72.87 -34.54
CA VAL A 854 -48.53 -72.80 -33.51
C VAL A 854 -47.89 -72.48 -32.19
N ASP A 855 -48.70 -71.98 -31.25
CA ASP A 855 -48.23 -71.62 -29.92
C ASP A 855 -47.61 -72.83 -29.22
N ALA A 856 -46.61 -72.59 -28.38
CA ALA A 856 -45.83 -73.63 -27.71
C ALA A 856 -46.67 -74.55 -26.79
N ASN A 857 -47.86 -74.09 -26.37
CA ASN A 857 -48.83 -74.85 -25.59
C ASN A 857 -49.85 -75.65 -26.45
N THR A 858 -49.68 -75.65 -27.78
CA THR A 858 -50.47 -76.48 -28.71
C THR A 858 -50.01 -77.93 -28.64
N ALA A 859 -50.88 -78.82 -28.16
CA ALA A 859 -50.57 -80.25 -28.05
C ALA A 859 -50.66 -80.97 -29.40
N THR A 860 -51.66 -80.64 -30.23
CA THR A 860 -51.80 -81.20 -31.59
C THR A 860 -52.36 -80.16 -32.55
N VAL A 861 -52.15 -80.35 -33.85
CA VAL A 861 -52.81 -79.58 -34.92
C VAL A 861 -53.62 -80.50 -35.82
N GLU A 862 -54.78 -80.01 -36.27
CA GLU A 862 -55.73 -80.73 -37.09
C GLU A 862 -55.92 -80.02 -38.45
N LEU A 863 -55.67 -80.71 -39.56
CA LEU A 863 -56.01 -80.27 -40.93
C LEU A 863 -57.45 -80.64 -41.26
N TYR A 864 -58.18 -79.70 -41.85
CA TYR A 864 -59.51 -79.87 -42.39
C TYR A 864 -59.55 -79.45 -43.87
N ILE A 865 -60.09 -80.31 -44.72
CA ILE A 865 -60.35 -80.02 -46.13
C ILE A 865 -61.86 -80.15 -46.34
N ASN A 866 -62.50 -79.10 -46.87
CA ASN A 866 -63.97 -79.03 -47.04
C ASN A 866 -64.76 -79.35 -45.75
N GLY A 867 -64.26 -78.90 -44.60
CA GLY A 867 -64.89 -79.10 -43.28
C GLY A 867 -64.70 -80.48 -42.65
N VAL A 868 -64.03 -81.42 -43.32
CA VAL A 868 -63.72 -82.77 -42.78
C VAL A 868 -62.28 -82.81 -42.27
N ARG A 869 -62.07 -83.37 -41.06
CA ARG A 869 -60.71 -83.54 -40.50
C ARG A 869 -59.94 -84.58 -41.30
N SER A 870 -58.93 -84.14 -42.05
CA SER A 870 -58.15 -84.96 -42.98
C SER A 870 -56.82 -85.45 -42.40
N LYS A 871 -56.21 -84.70 -41.46
CA LYS A 871 -54.93 -85.10 -40.85
C LYS A 871 -54.73 -84.51 -39.46
N ILE A 872 -53.94 -85.17 -38.63
CA ILE A 872 -53.42 -84.66 -37.35
C ILE A 872 -51.89 -84.68 -37.39
N SER A 873 -51.27 -83.72 -36.72
CA SER A 873 -49.83 -83.68 -36.48
C SER A 873 -49.53 -83.14 -35.09
N THR A 874 -48.46 -83.64 -34.46
CA THR A 874 -47.95 -83.11 -33.20
C THR A 874 -46.84 -82.11 -33.52
N PRO A 875 -46.99 -80.83 -33.16
CA PRO A 875 -45.95 -79.83 -33.42
C PRO A 875 -44.66 -80.18 -32.68
N THR A 876 -43.51 -80.06 -33.33
CA THR A 876 -42.19 -80.17 -32.70
C THR A 876 -41.58 -78.78 -32.67
N ASN A 877 -41.24 -78.28 -31.48
CA ASN A 877 -40.74 -76.91 -31.28
C ASN A 877 -41.66 -75.81 -31.85
N GLY A 878 -42.98 -75.96 -31.68
CA GLY A 878 -43.98 -75.00 -32.16
C GLY A 878 -44.18 -74.99 -33.69
N VAL A 879 -43.50 -75.87 -34.42
CA VAL A 879 -43.66 -76.03 -35.88
C VAL A 879 -44.44 -77.32 -36.14
N PHE A 880 -45.46 -77.24 -36.99
CA PHE A 880 -46.18 -78.41 -37.46
C PHE A 880 -45.94 -78.69 -38.93
N LYS A 881 -46.10 -79.96 -39.30
CA LYS A 881 -46.01 -80.45 -40.67
C LYS A 881 -47.18 -81.41 -40.92
N LEU A 882 -48.06 -81.05 -41.85
CA LEU A 882 -49.26 -81.79 -42.22
C LEU A 882 -49.13 -82.19 -43.70
N TYR A 883 -49.04 -83.49 -44.00
CA TYR A 883 -48.95 -83.97 -45.37
C TYR A 883 -50.20 -83.57 -46.16
N ALA A 884 -50.03 -83.00 -47.36
CA ALA A 884 -51.12 -82.37 -48.10
C ALA A 884 -51.21 -82.74 -49.60
N GLN A 885 -50.09 -83.10 -50.23
CA GLN A 885 -50.01 -83.36 -51.69
C GLN A 885 -50.89 -84.53 -52.17
N GLY A 886 -51.26 -85.47 -51.29
CA GLY A 886 -52.15 -86.59 -51.61
C GLY A 886 -53.66 -86.28 -51.60
N PHE A 887 -54.07 -85.05 -51.29
CA PHE A 887 -55.49 -84.68 -51.16
C PHE A 887 -56.10 -84.01 -52.40
N GLY A 888 -55.36 -83.93 -53.51
CA GLY A 888 -55.89 -83.47 -54.81
C GLY A 888 -56.26 -81.98 -54.88
N LEU A 889 -55.68 -81.16 -54.00
CA LEU A 889 -55.92 -79.72 -53.95
C LEU A 889 -55.41 -79.02 -55.22
N LYS A 890 -56.12 -77.99 -55.70
CA LYS A 890 -55.77 -77.17 -56.88
C LYS A 890 -55.44 -75.74 -56.45
N VAL A 891 -54.69 -75.01 -57.27
CA VAL A 891 -54.43 -73.56 -57.05
C VAL A 891 -55.78 -72.84 -56.91
N GLY A 892 -55.95 -72.13 -55.80
CA GLY A 892 -57.20 -71.46 -55.41
C GLY A 892 -58.08 -72.23 -54.40
N ASP A 893 -57.85 -73.52 -54.18
CA ASP A 893 -58.57 -74.27 -53.14
C ASP A 893 -58.19 -73.78 -51.73
N THR A 894 -59.12 -73.89 -50.79
CA THR A 894 -58.89 -73.51 -49.39
C THR A 894 -58.87 -74.71 -48.46
N PHE A 895 -58.02 -74.68 -47.43
CA PHE A 895 -57.95 -75.66 -46.35
C PHE A 895 -57.90 -74.95 -45.00
N GLU A 896 -58.34 -75.61 -43.92
CA GLU A 896 -58.28 -75.07 -42.56
C GLU A 896 -57.34 -75.89 -41.68
N VAL A 897 -56.56 -75.22 -40.82
CA VAL A 897 -55.78 -75.86 -39.76
C VAL A 897 -56.21 -75.31 -38.41
N ARG A 898 -56.42 -76.19 -37.43
CA ARG A 898 -56.84 -75.84 -36.07
C ARG A 898 -55.82 -76.33 -35.05
N PRO A 899 -55.43 -75.53 -34.04
CA PRO A 899 -54.58 -75.96 -32.94
C PRO A 899 -55.46 -76.52 -31.81
N VAL A 900 -54.95 -77.51 -31.08
CA VAL A 900 -55.65 -78.16 -29.97
C VAL A 900 -54.72 -78.19 -28.75
N ASP A 901 -55.21 -77.73 -27.61
CA ASP A 901 -54.42 -77.66 -26.38
C ASP A 901 -54.28 -79.04 -25.71
N ALA A 902 -53.48 -79.13 -24.66
CA ALA A 902 -53.29 -80.38 -23.90
C ALA A 902 -54.57 -80.89 -23.18
N LYS A 903 -55.62 -80.05 -23.09
CA LYS A 903 -56.92 -80.39 -22.51
C LYS A 903 -57.96 -80.80 -23.57
N GLY A 904 -57.59 -80.76 -24.85
CA GLY A 904 -58.46 -81.10 -25.98
C GLY A 904 -59.32 -79.94 -26.50
N ASN A 905 -59.15 -78.71 -26.00
CA ASN A 905 -59.89 -77.55 -26.49
C ASN A 905 -59.29 -77.07 -27.81
N LYS A 906 -60.16 -76.79 -28.79
CA LYS A 906 -59.76 -76.31 -30.12
C LYS A 906 -59.63 -74.79 -30.11
N GLY A 907 -58.48 -74.29 -30.52
CA GLY A 907 -58.26 -72.88 -30.82
C GLY A 907 -58.91 -72.46 -32.15
N PRO A 908 -58.87 -71.16 -32.48
CA PRO A 908 -59.43 -70.63 -33.71
C PRO A 908 -58.73 -71.19 -34.96
N ALA A 909 -59.48 -71.42 -36.04
CA ALA A 909 -58.96 -71.98 -37.29
C ALA A 909 -58.17 -70.95 -38.11
N ALA A 910 -57.14 -71.43 -38.81
CA ALA A 910 -56.47 -70.68 -39.86
C ALA A 910 -56.78 -71.28 -41.22
N THR A 911 -57.27 -70.45 -42.15
CA THR A 911 -57.58 -70.85 -43.52
C THR A 911 -56.41 -70.51 -44.43
N GLY A 912 -55.87 -71.51 -45.15
CA GLY A 912 -54.86 -71.36 -46.19
C GLY A 912 -55.50 -71.52 -47.56
N THR A 913 -54.94 -70.84 -48.57
CA THR A 913 -55.31 -71.02 -49.98
C THR A 913 -54.11 -71.62 -50.72
N VAL A 914 -54.33 -72.53 -51.65
CA VAL A 914 -53.25 -73.12 -52.45
C VAL A 914 -52.75 -72.12 -53.49
N LEU A 915 -51.44 -71.82 -53.49
CA LEU A 915 -50.78 -70.78 -54.30
C LEU A 915 -49.98 -71.35 -55.49
N GLY A 916 -49.67 -70.51 -56.49
CA GLY A 916 -48.73 -70.82 -57.58
C GLY A 916 -47.29 -70.41 -57.25
N ALA A 917 -46.26 -71.07 -57.83
CA ALA A 917 -44.85 -71.02 -57.39
C ALA A 917 -44.24 -69.60 -57.16
N ALA A 918 -43.51 -69.41 -56.05
CA ALA A 918 -42.91 -68.14 -55.62
C ALA A 918 -41.40 -67.99 -55.94
N LEU A 919 -40.99 -66.83 -56.48
CA LEU A 919 -39.60 -66.43 -56.78
C LEU A 919 -39.20 -65.16 -55.99
N ASN A 920 -37.96 -65.07 -55.48
CA ASN A 920 -37.51 -63.98 -54.58
C ASN A 920 -36.59 -62.96 -55.27
N LEU A 921 -36.72 -61.66 -54.96
CA LEU A 921 -35.84 -60.57 -55.42
C LEU A 921 -35.67 -59.52 -54.31
N THR A 922 -34.43 -59.13 -53.99
CA THR A 922 -34.10 -58.11 -52.98
C THR A 922 -33.24 -56.99 -53.55
N THR A 923 -33.36 -55.77 -53.00
CA THR A 923 -32.63 -54.55 -53.41
C THR A 923 -31.99 -53.88 -52.20
N LYS A 924 -30.76 -53.38 -52.31
CA LYS A 924 -30.13 -52.46 -51.33
C LYS A 924 -30.47 -51.00 -51.66
N ASP A 925 -30.49 -50.14 -50.64
CA ASP A 925 -30.69 -48.68 -50.78
C ASP A 925 -29.59 -48.04 -51.63
N ALA A 926 -29.92 -46.96 -52.35
CA ALA A 926 -29.00 -46.25 -53.23
C ALA A 926 -29.14 -44.73 -53.10
N GLY A 927 -28.03 -43.99 -53.13
CA GLY A 927 -28.03 -42.52 -53.15
C GLY A 927 -28.38 -41.95 -54.54
N LEU A 928 -28.64 -40.64 -54.64
CA LEU A 928 -28.76 -39.93 -55.93
C LEU A 928 -27.45 -40.02 -56.74
N SER A 929 -26.30 -40.07 -56.04
CA SER A 929 -24.99 -40.24 -56.67
C SER A 929 -24.59 -41.71 -56.94
N ALA A 930 -25.43 -42.68 -56.55
CA ALA A 930 -25.08 -44.09 -56.68
C ALA A 930 -24.91 -44.47 -58.14
N THR A 931 -23.73 -44.99 -58.49
CA THR A 931 -23.40 -45.44 -59.85
C THR A 931 -23.96 -46.82 -60.16
N THR A 932 -24.35 -47.59 -59.14
CA THR A 932 -25.00 -48.90 -59.26
C THR A 932 -26.09 -49.10 -58.20
N VAL A 933 -27.10 -49.89 -58.54
CA VAL A 933 -28.07 -50.49 -57.60
C VAL A 933 -27.73 -51.97 -57.47
N THR A 934 -27.66 -52.48 -56.25
CA THR A 934 -27.28 -53.88 -55.99
C THR A 934 -28.36 -54.60 -55.19
N GLY A 935 -28.33 -55.93 -55.17
CA GLY A 935 -29.30 -56.76 -54.46
C GLY A 935 -29.04 -58.25 -54.64
N THR A 936 -30.02 -59.10 -54.34
CA THR A 936 -29.95 -60.55 -54.59
C THR A 936 -31.18 -61.08 -55.31
N VAL A 937 -31.00 -62.15 -56.08
CA VAL A 937 -32.08 -62.92 -56.71
C VAL A 937 -32.20 -64.30 -56.07
N GLY A 938 -33.42 -64.79 -55.98
CA GLY A 938 -33.73 -66.17 -55.63
C GLY A 938 -33.60 -67.08 -56.85
N ALA A 939 -33.41 -68.39 -56.59
CA ALA A 939 -33.31 -69.42 -57.62
C ALA A 939 -34.51 -69.34 -58.58
N GLY A 940 -34.22 -69.14 -59.87
CA GLY A 940 -35.21 -69.06 -60.95
C GLY A 940 -35.25 -67.73 -61.71
N ILE A 941 -34.85 -66.60 -61.12
CA ILE A 941 -34.77 -65.31 -61.85
C ILE A 941 -33.53 -65.33 -62.76
N THR A 942 -33.72 -65.22 -64.08
CA THR A 942 -32.64 -65.31 -65.08
C THR A 942 -32.11 -63.95 -65.53
N SER A 943 -32.84 -62.85 -65.31
CA SER A 943 -32.29 -61.50 -65.46
C SER A 943 -32.95 -60.49 -64.52
N VAL A 944 -32.20 -59.47 -64.14
CA VAL A 944 -32.73 -58.30 -63.42
C VAL A 944 -32.58 -57.05 -64.24
N ARG A 945 -33.51 -56.10 -64.13
CA ARG A 945 -33.49 -54.84 -64.87
C ARG A 945 -33.83 -53.68 -63.96
N LEU A 946 -33.15 -52.55 -64.15
CA LEU A 946 -33.46 -51.30 -63.44
C LEU A 946 -34.57 -50.57 -64.19
N SER A 947 -35.62 -50.25 -63.45
CA SER A 947 -36.73 -49.40 -63.85
C SER A 947 -36.60 -48.06 -63.14
N ILE A 948 -36.63 -46.95 -63.88
CA ILE A 948 -36.71 -45.59 -63.33
C ILE A 948 -37.97 -44.95 -63.90
N ASP A 949 -38.85 -44.47 -63.02
CA ASP A 949 -40.14 -43.83 -63.36
C ASP A 949 -40.98 -44.68 -64.32
N GLY A 950 -41.01 -46.00 -64.08
CA GLY A 950 -41.77 -46.97 -64.87
C GLY A 950 -41.12 -47.41 -66.19
N THR A 951 -39.98 -46.84 -66.57
CA THR A 951 -39.24 -47.23 -67.79
C THR A 951 -38.05 -48.11 -67.44
N ILE A 952 -37.89 -49.25 -68.13
CA ILE A 952 -36.68 -50.08 -68.00
C ILE A 952 -35.51 -49.37 -68.68
N VAL A 953 -34.54 -48.92 -67.88
CA VAL A 953 -33.40 -48.13 -68.34
C VAL A 953 -32.13 -48.97 -68.50
N LYS A 954 -32.01 -50.11 -67.80
CA LYS A 954 -30.80 -50.94 -67.84
C LYS A 954 -31.08 -52.39 -67.46
N VAL A 955 -30.27 -53.31 -68.00
CA VAL A 955 -30.21 -54.70 -67.55
C VAL A 955 -29.03 -54.86 -66.59
N GLY A 956 -29.26 -55.55 -65.48
CA GLY A 956 -28.27 -55.84 -64.46
C GLY A 956 -27.56 -57.16 -64.67
N GLN A 957 -26.36 -57.25 -64.12
CA GLN A 957 -25.57 -58.48 -64.09
C GLN A 957 -25.90 -59.25 -62.81
N ILE A 958 -26.31 -60.51 -62.94
CA ILE A 958 -26.46 -61.46 -61.82
C ILE A 958 -25.16 -62.25 -61.70
N ASN A 959 -24.57 -62.27 -60.51
CA ASN A 959 -23.38 -63.03 -60.18
C ASN A 959 -23.75 -64.47 -59.80
N ALA A 960 -22.77 -65.38 -59.87
CA ALA A 960 -22.98 -66.81 -59.58
C ALA A 960 -23.42 -67.10 -58.13
N ASP A 961 -23.19 -66.18 -57.21
CA ASP A 961 -23.62 -66.25 -55.81
C ASP A 961 -25.06 -65.76 -55.58
N GLY A 962 -25.78 -65.39 -56.64
CA GLY A 962 -27.15 -64.87 -56.56
C GLY A 962 -27.22 -63.39 -56.20
N THR A 963 -26.11 -62.65 -56.10
CA THR A 963 -26.13 -61.19 -56.02
C THR A 963 -26.28 -60.56 -57.40
N TYR A 964 -26.72 -59.31 -57.49
CA TYR A 964 -26.72 -58.55 -58.74
C TYR A 964 -26.21 -57.12 -58.57
N SER A 965 -25.75 -56.54 -59.67
CA SER A 965 -25.40 -55.12 -59.78
C SER A 965 -25.94 -54.54 -61.09
N ILE A 966 -26.60 -53.38 -61.01
CA ILE A 966 -27.17 -52.67 -62.17
C ILE A 966 -26.64 -51.25 -62.19
N ALA A 967 -25.96 -50.86 -63.27
CA ALA A 967 -25.50 -49.49 -63.45
C ALA A 967 -26.69 -48.52 -63.56
N THR A 968 -26.64 -47.43 -62.80
CA THR A 968 -27.67 -46.38 -62.80
C THR A 968 -27.49 -45.39 -63.93
N ASN A 969 -26.27 -45.29 -64.48
CA ASN A 969 -25.87 -44.32 -65.51
C ASN A 969 -26.21 -42.86 -65.15
N ASN A 970 -26.19 -42.51 -63.86
CA ASN A 970 -26.58 -41.18 -63.36
C ASN A 970 -28.01 -40.77 -63.74
N LEU A 971 -28.90 -41.74 -63.98
CA LEU A 971 -30.29 -41.48 -64.36
C LEU A 971 -31.23 -41.30 -63.15
N ILE A 972 -30.75 -41.57 -61.94
CA ILE A 972 -31.51 -41.35 -60.70
C ILE A 972 -31.51 -39.86 -60.38
N LYS A 973 -32.69 -39.24 -60.39
CA LYS A 973 -32.94 -37.84 -60.06
C LYS A 973 -33.72 -37.72 -58.75
N PRO A 974 -33.73 -36.54 -58.09
CA PRO A 974 -34.65 -36.27 -56.99
C PRO A 974 -36.08 -36.69 -57.36
N SER A 975 -36.74 -37.43 -56.47
CA SER A 975 -38.09 -38.00 -56.65
C SER A 975 -38.23 -39.13 -57.68
N SER A 976 -37.14 -39.66 -58.26
CA SER A 976 -37.21 -40.83 -59.14
C SER A 976 -37.78 -42.05 -58.40
N LYS A 977 -38.76 -42.71 -58.99
CA LYS A 977 -39.22 -44.03 -58.54
C LYS A 977 -38.30 -45.09 -59.14
N VAL A 978 -37.36 -45.59 -58.33
CA VAL A 978 -36.38 -46.59 -58.76
C VAL A 978 -36.82 -47.97 -58.29
N GLU A 979 -36.89 -48.93 -59.22
CA GLU A 979 -37.29 -50.30 -58.94
C GLU A 979 -36.38 -51.27 -59.69
N VAL A 980 -36.10 -52.44 -59.11
CA VAL A 980 -35.47 -53.56 -59.82
C VAL A 980 -36.53 -54.60 -60.13
N VAL A 981 -36.51 -55.09 -61.37
CA VAL A 981 -37.47 -56.03 -61.92
C VAL A 981 -36.77 -57.32 -62.27
N GLY A 982 -37.22 -58.43 -61.70
CA GLY A 982 -36.72 -59.77 -61.92
C GLY A 982 -37.58 -60.50 -62.95
N TYR A 983 -36.92 -61.07 -63.94
CA TYR A 983 -37.52 -61.83 -65.03
C TYR A 983 -37.11 -63.30 -64.97
N VAL A 984 -38.03 -64.18 -65.33
CA VAL A 984 -37.70 -65.49 -65.87
C VAL A 984 -37.87 -65.36 -67.38
N ASP A 985 -36.76 -65.49 -68.10
CA ASP A 985 -36.62 -65.25 -69.54
C ASP A 985 -37.07 -63.83 -69.94
N LYS A 986 -38.31 -63.70 -70.43
CA LYS A 986 -38.92 -62.44 -70.89
C LYS A 986 -40.16 -62.04 -70.08
N THR A 987 -40.58 -62.87 -69.12
CA THR A 987 -41.77 -62.60 -68.28
C THR A 987 -41.34 -61.93 -66.99
N GLU A 988 -41.93 -60.77 -66.70
CA GLU A 988 -41.75 -60.10 -65.41
C GLU A 988 -42.38 -60.95 -64.32
N MET A 989 -41.55 -61.40 -63.37
CA MET A 989 -42.01 -62.30 -62.29
C MET A 989 -42.13 -61.58 -60.97
N VAL A 990 -41.27 -60.59 -60.72
CA VAL A 990 -41.24 -59.84 -59.47
C VAL A 990 -40.61 -58.47 -59.68
N ARG A 991 -41.11 -57.45 -59.00
CA ARG A 991 -40.59 -56.07 -59.01
C ARG A 991 -40.42 -55.58 -57.59
N LYS A 992 -39.31 -54.91 -57.31
CA LYS A 992 -38.97 -54.42 -55.98
C LYS A 992 -38.47 -52.98 -56.03
N ALA A 993 -39.01 -52.12 -55.18
CA ALA A 993 -38.56 -50.74 -55.07
C ALA A 993 -37.19 -50.64 -54.39
N VAL A 994 -36.34 -49.78 -54.94
CA VAL A 994 -35.06 -49.35 -54.35
C VAL A 994 -35.33 -48.08 -53.57
N ASN A 995 -34.96 -48.06 -52.29
CA ASN A 995 -35.07 -46.86 -51.49
C ASN A 995 -33.97 -45.88 -51.89
N ILE A 996 -34.35 -44.66 -52.30
CA ILE A 996 -33.41 -43.63 -52.77
C ILE A 996 -33.21 -42.57 -51.67
N VAL A 997 -31.96 -42.38 -51.25
CA VAL A 997 -31.58 -41.34 -50.27
C VAL A 997 -30.92 -40.14 -50.96
N ASN A 998 -31.21 -38.93 -50.51
CA ASN A 998 -30.53 -37.74 -51.02
C ASN A 998 -29.16 -37.59 -50.35
N ASP A 999 -28.10 -37.85 -51.11
CA ASP A 999 -26.69 -37.78 -50.71
C ASP A 999 -25.94 -36.62 -51.38
N GLU A 1000 -26.65 -35.68 -51.99
CA GLU A 1000 -26.07 -34.50 -52.61
C GLU A 1000 -25.37 -33.62 -51.55
N LYS A 1001 -24.05 -33.51 -51.64
CA LYS A 1001 -23.25 -32.70 -50.70
C LYS A 1001 -23.29 -31.21 -51.08
N PRO A 1002 -23.34 -30.28 -50.10
CA PRO A 1002 -23.21 -28.86 -50.38
C PRO A 1002 -21.82 -28.54 -50.95
N VAL A 1003 -21.77 -27.66 -51.95
CA VAL A 1003 -20.52 -27.13 -52.51
C VAL A 1003 -20.13 -25.90 -51.70
N LEU A 1004 -18.96 -25.92 -51.05
CA LEU A 1004 -18.43 -24.81 -50.27
C LEU A 1004 -17.41 -24.01 -51.09
N SER A 1005 -17.46 -22.68 -50.98
CA SER A 1005 -16.39 -21.83 -51.48
C SER A 1005 -15.11 -22.08 -50.68
N ALA A 1006 -13.96 -21.88 -51.32
CA ALA A 1006 -12.68 -21.87 -50.61
C ALA A 1006 -12.70 -20.80 -49.52
N LEU A 1007 -12.04 -21.08 -48.40
CA LEU A 1007 -12.04 -20.23 -47.22
C LEU A 1007 -10.60 -19.88 -46.87
N THR A 1008 -10.31 -18.59 -46.70
CA THR A 1008 -9.00 -18.07 -46.32
C THR A 1008 -9.04 -17.41 -44.94
N VAL A 1009 -7.87 -17.12 -44.36
CA VAL A 1009 -7.77 -16.35 -43.11
C VAL A 1009 -8.42 -14.96 -43.18
N ASP A 1010 -8.66 -14.46 -44.39
CA ASP A 1010 -9.31 -13.17 -44.64
C ASP A 1010 -10.84 -13.30 -44.80
N ASP A 1011 -11.42 -14.48 -44.74
CA ASP A 1011 -12.88 -14.66 -44.84
C ASP A 1011 -13.53 -14.72 -43.45
N ASP A 1012 -14.68 -14.08 -43.29
CA ASP A 1012 -15.49 -14.07 -42.06
C ASP A 1012 -16.84 -14.79 -42.20
N THR A 1013 -17.12 -15.31 -43.39
CA THR A 1013 -18.34 -16.01 -43.77
C THR A 1013 -17.99 -17.29 -44.53
N VAL A 1014 -18.69 -18.39 -44.23
CA VAL A 1014 -18.67 -19.57 -45.09
C VAL A 1014 -19.81 -19.44 -46.09
N LYS A 1015 -19.46 -19.54 -47.37
CA LYS A 1015 -20.41 -19.51 -48.47
C LYS A 1015 -20.48 -20.87 -49.12
N GLY A 1016 -21.67 -21.25 -49.54
CA GLY A 1016 -21.85 -22.49 -50.27
C GLY A 1016 -23.17 -22.52 -51.01
N SER A 1017 -23.39 -23.62 -51.71
CA SER A 1017 -24.61 -23.84 -52.46
C SER A 1017 -25.01 -25.31 -52.41
N VAL A 1018 -26.30 -25.54 -52.58
CA VAL A 1018 -26.91 -26.83 -52.91
C VAL A 1018 -27.79 -26.62 -54.15
N THR A 1019 -28.27 -27.68 -54.78
CA THR A 1019 -29.28 -27.55 -55.85
C THR A 1019 -30.50 -26.75 -55.35
N ALA A 1020 -30.93 -25.74 -56.11
CA ALA A 1020 -32.04 -24.85 -55.76
C ALA A 1020 -33.31 -25.66 -55.41
N GLY A 1021 -33.93 -25.32 -54.27
CA GLY A 1021 -35.12 -26.01 -53.76
C GLY A 1021 -34.87 -27.36 -53.09
N SER A 1022 -33.63 -27.87 -53.03
CA SER A 1022 -33.31 -29.18 -52.43
C SER A 1022 -33.23 -29.21 -50.90
N ALA A 1023 -33.27 -28.04 -50.23
CA ALA A 1023 -33.14 -27.91 -48.79
C ALA A 1023 -33.59 -26.53 -48.30
N THR A 1024 -33.86 -26.41 -47.00
CA THR A 1024 -34.38 -25.16 -46.39
C THR A 1024 -33.36 -24.43 -45.52
N GLY A 1025 -32.30 -25.11 -45.07
CA GLY A 1025 -31.26 -24.49 -44.26
C GLY A 1025 -30.01 -25.36 -44.12
N VAL A 1026 -29.00 -24.83 -43.45
CA VAL A 1026 -27.75 -25.51 -43.12
C VAL A 1026 -27.40 -25.32 -41.65
N ARG A 1027 -26.64 -26.26 -41.11
CA ARG A 1027 -25.93 -26.16 -39.82
C ARG A 1027 -24.44 -26.12 -40.10
N VAL A 1028 -23.77 -25.09 -39.57
CA VAL A 1028 -22.33 -24.89 -39.68
C VAL A 1028 -21.68 -25.24 -38.37
N SER A 1029 -20.70 -26.13 -38.43
CA SER A 1029 -19.89 -26.60 -37.30
C SER A 1029 -18.44 -26.22 -37.51
N ILE A 1030 -17.79 -25.66 -36.49
CA ILE A 1030 -16.37 -25.31 -36.51
C ILE A 1030 -15.64 -26.32 -35.61
N ASN A 1031 -14.69 -27.07 -36.16
CA ASN A 1031 -13.97 -28.15 -35.46
C ASN A 1031 -14.91 -29.15 -34.75
N GLY A 1032 -16.04 -29.51 -35.40
CA GLY A 1032 -17.00 -30.48 -34.89
C GLY A 1032 -18.08 -29.91 -33.95
N ALA A 1033 -17.97 -28.67 -33.48
CA ALA A 1033 -18.98 -28.02 -32.64
C ALA A 1033 -19.95 -27.17 -33.48
N ALA A 1034 -21.26 -27.42 -33.36
CA ALA A 1034 -22.29 -26.63 -34.05
C ALA A 1034 -22.25 -25.17 -33.59
N LYS A 1035 -22.04 -24.24 -34.53
CA LYS A 1035 -21.77 -22.83 -34.27
C LYS A 1035 -22.93 -21.94 -34.72
N ASN A 1036 -23.45 -22.17 -35.93
CA ASN A 1036 -24.50 -21.35 -36.51
C ASN A 1036 -25.43 -22.19 -37.39
N THR A 1037 -26.64 -21.68 -37.61
CA THR A 1037 -27.57 -22.19 -38.63
C THR A 1037 -27.92 -21.07 -39.58
N ALA A 1038 -28.01 -21.35 -40.88
CA ALA A 1038 -28.40 -20.38 -41.90
C ALA A 1038 -29.48 -20.95 -42.79
N ASN A 1039 -30.36 -20.08 -43.30
CA ASN A 1039 -31.35 -20.49 -44.30
C ASN A 1039 -30.70 -20.53 -45.69
N ILE A 1040 -31.13 -21.47 -46.51
CA ILE A 1040 -30.75 -21.53 -47.93
C ILE A 1040 -31.72 -20.64 -48.70
N LYS A 1041 -31.19 -19.77 -49.56
CA LYS A 1041 -31.99 -18.88 -50.43
C LYS A 1041 -32.69 -19.69 -51.51
N ALA A 1042 -33.70 -19.10 -52.15
CA ALA A 1042 -34.47 -19.76 -53.21
C ALA A 1042 -33.60 -20.23 -54.39
N ASP A 1043 -32.47 -19.56 -54.65
CA ASP A 1043 -31.49 -19.92 -55.67
C ASP A 1043 -30.53 -21.06 -55.26
N GLY A 1044 -30.68 -21.62 -54.06
CA GLY A 1044 -29.84 -22.70 -53.54
C GLY A 1044 -28.56 -22.24 -52.84
N THR A 1045 -28.28 -20.93 -52.79
CA THR A 1045 -27.09 -20.40 -52.11
C THR A 1045 -27.31 -20.18 -50.62
N PHE A 1046 -26.26 -20.31 -49.82
CA PHE A 1046 -26.27 -19.95 -48.41
C PHE A 1046 -24.96 -19.27 -48.02
N GLU A 1047 -25.08 -18.43 -46.99
CA GLU A 1047 -23.97 -17.76 -46.36
C GLU A 1047 -24.21 -17.78 -44.85
N SER A 1048 -23.19 -18.12 -44.09
CA SER A 1048 -23.25 -18.13 -42.63
C SER A 1048 -22.01 -17.47 -42.07
N ASN A 1049 -22.18 -16.57 -41.12
CA ASN A 1049 -21.07 -15.95 -40.41
C ASN A 1049 -20.31 -17.02 -39.60
N ILE A 1050 -18.98 -16.99 -39.71
CA ILE A 1050 -18.05 -17.87 -38.99
C ILE A 1050 -17.00 -17.07 -38.20
N GLY A 1051 -16.90 -15.76 -38.44
CA GLY A 1051 -15.81 -14.90 -37.95
C GLY A 1051 -14.48 -15.21 -38.64
N LYS A 1052 -13.45 -14.38 -38.39
CA LYS A 1052 -12.10 -14.65 -38.91
C LYS A 1052 -11.56 -15.92 -38.26
N LEU A 1053 -11.21 -16.91 -39.07
CA LEU A 1053 -10.74 -18.21 -38.56
C LEU A 1053 -9.23 -18.41 -38.80
N PRO A 1054 -8.50 -19.04 -37.87
CA PRO A 1054 -7.10 -19.38 -38.05
C PRO A 1054 -6.87 -20.37 -39.21
N LEU A 1055 -5.69 -20.29 -39.83
CA LEU A 1055 -5.21 -21.24 -40.84
C LEU A 1055 -5.34 -22.68 -40.33
N GLY A 1056 -5.88 -23.57 -41.16
CA GLY A 1056 -6.08 -24.98 -40.83
C GLY A 1056 -7.38 -25.30 -40.09
N THR A 1057 -8.21 -24.31 -39.74
CA THR A 1057 -9.51 -24.55 -39.11
C THR A 1057 -10.46 -25.26 -40.08
N VAL A 1058 -11.15 -26.31 -39.62
CA VAL A 1058 -12.12 -27.05 -40.45
C VAL A 1058 -13.53 -26.57 -40.15
N VAL A 1059 -14.20 -26.05 -41.18
CA VAL A 1059 -15.61 -25.66 -41.15
C VAL A 1059 -16.41 -26.73 -41.88
N THR A 1060 -17.38 -27.34 -41.19
CA THR A 1060 -18.25 -28.39 -41.73
C THR A 1060 -19.67 -27.86 -41.84
N VAL A 1061 -20.31 -28.08 -42.98
CA VAL A 1061 -21.68 -27.67 -43.26
C VAL A 1061 -22.54 -28.90 -43.55
N GLU A 1062 -23.60 -29.06 -42.77
CA GLU A 1062 -24.61 -30.11 -42.92
C GLU A 1062 -25.95 -29.50 -43.35
N VAL A 1063 -26.59 -30.09 -44.35
CA VAL A 1063 -27.81 -29.57 -44.96
C VAL A 1063 -29.07 -30.08 -44.23
N ARG A 1064 -30.06 -29.20 -44.06
CA ARG A 1064 -31.40 -29.52 -43.56
C ARG A 1064 -32.40 -29.64 -44.71
N ASP A 1065 -32.82 -30.86 -45.00
CA ASP A 1065 -33.90 -31.16 -45.95
C ASP A 1065 -35.27 -31.27 -45.24
N SER A 1066 -36.29 -31.77 -45.94
CA SER A 1066 -37.66 -31.91 -45.41
C SER A 1066 -37.79 -32.90 -44.26
N ALA A 1067 -36.85 -33.83 -44.08
CA ALA A 1067 -36.84 -34.80 -42.99
C ALA A 1067 -35.98 -34.35 -41.79
N GLY A 1068 -35.25 -33.25 -41.92
CA GLY A 1068 -34.37 -32.71 -40.88
C GLY A 1068 -32.94 -32.53 -41.37
N TYR A 1069 -31.99 -32.42 -40.44
CA TYR A 1069 -30.55 -32.38 -40.78
C TYR A 1069 -30.13 -33.76 -41.29
N ASN A 1070 -29.58 -33.81 -42.49
CA ASN A 1070 -29.24 -35.04 -43.19
C ASN A 1070 -27.72 -35.23 -43.21
N SER A 1071 -27.24 -36.19 -42.42
CA SER A 1071 -25.81 -36.44 -42.25
C SER A 1071 -25.12 -36.92 -43.54
N TYR A 1072 -25.86 -37.48 -44.50
CA TYR A 1072 -25.33 -37.83 -45.83
C TYR A 1072 -25.02 -36.59 -46.69
N ARG A 1073 -25.60 -35.43 -46.37
CA ARG A 1073 -25.42 -34.15 -47.09
C ARG A 1073 -24.53 -33.18 -46.33
N THR A 1074 -23.31 -33.64 -46.03
CA THR A 1074 -22.30 -32.87 -45.29
C THR A 1074 -21.05 -32.62 -46.15
N ALA A 1075 -20.51 -31.41 -46.11
CA ALA A 1075 -19.21 -31.07 -46.70
C ALA A 1075 -18.37 -30.24 -45.72
N SER A 1076 -17.05 -30.29 -45.87
CA SER A 1076 -16.12 -29.53 -45.04
C SER A 1076 -15.13 -28.75 -45.89
N VAL A 1077 -14.72 -27.58 -45.43
CA VAL A 1077 -13.66 -26.75 -46.01
C VAL A 1077 -12.65 -26.37 -44.93
N THR A 1078 -11.38 -26.40 -45.26
CA THR A 1078 -10.29 -26.01 -44.36
C THR A 1078 -9.83 -24.59 -44.71
N VAL A 1079 -9.64 -23.74 -43.71
CA VAL A 1079 -9.12 -22.38 -43.89
C VAL A 1079 -7.68 -22.41 -44.42
N THR A 1080 -7.41 -21.76 -45.55
CA THR A 1080 -6.09 -21.66 -46.20
C THR A 1080 -5.53 -20.23 -46.12
N ALA A 1081 -4.29 -20.02 -46.59
CA ALA A 1081 -3.68 -18.69 -46.66
C ALA A 1081 -4.13 -17.96 -47.94
N SER A 1082 -4.24 -16.63 -47.89
CA SER A 1082 -4.66 -15.79 -49.04
C SER A 1082 -3.64 -15.82 -50.20
N ALA A 1083 -4.11 -15.93 -51.44
CA ALA A 1083 -3.29 -15.95 -52.65
C ALA A 1083 -3.05 -14.54 -53.23
N VAL A 1084 -1.80 -14.22 -53.63
CA VAL A 1084 -1.42 -12.95 -54.30
C VAL A 1084 -0.64 -13.24 -55.59
N ALA A 1085 -1.07 -12.69 -56.74
CA ALA A 1085 -0.32 -12.74 -58.02
C ALA A 1085 0.85 -11.72 -58.02
N LYS A 1086 1.84 -11.79 -58.92
CA LYS A 1086 3.00 -10.85 -59.00
C LYS A 1086 2.96 -10.06 -60.33
N LEU A 1087 3.34 -8.77 -60.33
CA LEU A 1087 3.43 -7.95 -61.56
C LEU A 1087 4.65 -8.36 -62.42
N ALA A 1088 4.51 -8.33 -63.75
CA ALA A 1088 5.64 -8.57 -64.67
C ALA A 1088 6.70 -7.45 -64.57
N ALA A 1089 7.97 -7.71 -64.91
CA ALA A 1089 9.02 -6.68 -64.89
C ALA A 1089 8.82 -5.64 -66.02
N PRO A 1090 9.08 -4.34 -65.77
CA PRO A 1090 9.15 -3.33 -66.83
C PRO A 1090 10.21 -3.66 -67.89
N THR A 1091 10.03 -3.17 -69.10
CA THR A 1091 10.99 -3.28 -70.20
C THR A 1091 11.58 -1.92 -70.55
N LEU A 1092 12.90 -1.84 -70.70
CA LEU A 1092 13.60 -0.61 -71.08
C LEU A 1092 13.99 -0.67 -72.56
N THR A 1093 13.73 0.40 -73.30
CA THR A 1093 13.89 0.40 -74.76
C THR A 1093 15.14 1.16 -75.20
N LYS A 1094 15.35 2.39 -74.71
CA LYS A 1094 16.52 3.22 -75.05
C LYS A 1094 16.70 4.38 -74.08
N MET A 1095 17.90 4.96 -74.07
CA MET A 1095 18.13 6.31 -73.55
C MET A 1095 17.77 7.35 -74.61
N ASP A 1096 17.11 8.43 -74.19
CA ASP A 1096 16.73 9.56 -75.02
C ASP A 1096 17.18 10.86 -74.33
N GLY A 1097 18.45 11.20 -74.54
CA GLY A 1097 19.15 12.26 -73.81
C GLY A 1097 19.31 11.93 -72.32
N GLY A 1098 18.94 12.86 -71.45
CA GLY A 1098 18.94 12.67 -69.99
C GLY A 1098 17.78 11.82 -69.45
N TYR A 1099 17.10 11.01 -70.26
CA TYR A 1099 15.90 10.27 -69.86
C TYR A 1099 15.92 8.82 -70.35
N ILE A 1100 15.45 7.87 -69.52
CA ILE A 1100 15.19 6.46 -69.89
C ILE A 1100 13.75 6.30 -70.38
N VAL A 1101 13.57 5.60 -71.49
CA VAL A 1101 12.25 5.27 -72.05
C VAL A 1101 12.00 3.77 -71.95
N GLY A 1102 10.81 3.39 -71.45
CA GLY A 1102 10.42 1.99 -71.28
C GLY A 1102 8.91 1.78 -71.17
N THR A 1103 8.49 0.52 -71.01
CA THR A 1103 7.09 0.12 -70.84
C THR A 1103 6.92 -0.66 -69.55
N ALA A 1104 5.96 -0.25 -68.71
CA ALA A 1104 5.54 -0.96 -67.50
C ALA A 1104 4.25 -1.75 -67.77
N PRO A 1105 4.06 -2.95 -67.17
CA PRO A 1105 2.91 -3.80 -67.48
C PRO A 1105 1.59 -3.23 -66.97
N LYS A 1106 0.49 -3.78 -67.50
CA LYS A 1106 -0.87 -3.50 -67.05
C LYS A 1106 -1.02 -3.77 -65.54
N GLY A 1107 -1.62 -2.82 -64.83
CA GLY A 1107 -1.78 -2.86 -63.37
C GLY A 1107 -0.67 -2.16 -62.58
N THR A 1108 0.29 -1.52 -63.25
CA THR A 1108 1.27 -0.64 -62.60
C THR A 1108 0.63 0.69 -62.17
N GLU A 1109 0.91 1.14 -60.95
CA GLU A 1109 0.52 2.48 -60.48
C GLU A 1109 1.71 3.41 -60.28
N THR A 1110 2.87 2.85 -59.93
CA THR A 1110 4.14 3.59 -59.86
C THR A 1110 5.28 2.74 -60.40
N ILE A 1111 6.29 3.40 -60.97
CA ILE A 1111 7.59 2.77 -61.23
C ILE A 1111 8.67 3.43 -60.39
N VAL A 1112 9.66 2.63 -59.97
CA VAL A 1112 10.87 3.11 -59.31
C VAL A 1112 12.05 2.91 -60.25
N ILE A 1113 12.79 3.97 -60.54
CA ILE A 1113 13.98 3.97 -61.38
C ILE A 1113 15.21 3.86 -60.48
N TYR A 1114 16.07 2.91 -60.82
CA TYR A 1114 17.32 2.62 -60.15
C TYR A 1114 18.49 3.04 -61.04
N GLU A 1115 19.41 3.81 -60.48
CA GLU A 1115 20.64 4.29 -61.13
C GLU A 1115 21.84 3.65 -60.39
N ASP A 1116 22.68 2.90 -61.12
CA ASP A 1116 23.81 2.12 -60.60
C ASP A 1116 23.46 1.20 -59.41
N GLY A 1117 22.21 0.71 -59.38
CA GLY A 1117 21.70 -0.20 -58.35
C GLY A 1117 20.99 0.48 -57.18
N ALA A 1118 21.02 1.81 -57.07
CA ALA A 1118 20.31 2.57 -56.05
C ALA A 1118 18.99 3.15 -56.58
N ALA A 1119 17.91 3.07 -55.81
CA ALA A 1119 16.62 3.68 -56.17
C ALA A 1119 16.78 5.21 -56.20
N ALA A 1120 16.75 5.79 -57.39
CA ALA A 1120 16.99 7.21 -57.58
C ALA A 1120 15.70 8.03 -57.53
N ARG A 1121 14.60 7.50 -58.08
CA ARG A 1121 13.36 8.26 -58.25
C ARG A 1121 12.15 7.36 -58.53
N THR A 1122 10.96 7.89 -58.30
CA THR A 1122 9.68 7.21 -58.58
C THR A 1122 8.86 8.07 -59.52
N GLN A 1123 8.16 7.44 -60.48
CA GLN A 1123 7.20 8.10 -61.38
C GLN A 1123 5.84 7.43 -61.22
N LYS A 1124 4.77 8.24 -61.11
CA LYS A 1124 3.39 7.73 -61.02
C LYS A 1124 2.83 7.46 -62.41
N VAL A 1125 1.90 6.51 -62.49
CA VAL A 1125 1.26 6.12 -63.77
C VAL A 1125 0.50 7.27 -64.43
N SER A 1126 0.04 8.26 -63.67
CA SER A 1126 -0.58 9.50 -64.20
C SER A 1126 0.34 10.29 -65.13
N ASP A 1127 1.65 10.10 -65.00
CA ASP A 1127 2.68 10.81 -65.77
C ASP A 1127 3.21 9.92 -66.92
N MET A 1128 2.55 8.79 -67.18
CA MET A 1128 2.88 7.82 -68.22
C MET A 1128 1.79 7.79 -69.28
N THR A 1129 2.13 7.34 -70.48
CA THR A 1129 1.16 7.18 -71.58
C THR A 1129 0.60 5.76 -71.57
N VAL A 1130 -0.72 5.59 -71.48
CA VAL A 1130 -1.36 4.28 -71.55
C VAL A 1130 -1.35 3.74 -72.98
N ASN A 1131 -0.95 2.48 -73.14
CA ASN A 1131 -0.94 1.77 -74.41
C ASN A 1131 -2.28 1.01 -74.62
N PRO A 1132 -2.64 0.66 -75.88
CA PRO A 1132 -3.90 -0.03 -76.18
C PRO A 1132 -4.11 -1.38 -75.47
N ASP A 1133 -3.02 -2.07 -75.10
CA ASP A 1133 -3.06 -3.33 -74.34
C ASP A 1133 -3.22 -3.14 -72.82
N GLY A 1134 -3.22 -1.88 -72.35
CA GLY A 1134 -3.31 -1.49 -70.95
C GLY A 1134 -1.97 -1.42 -70.21
N SER A 1135 -0.85 -1.64 -70.89
CA SER A 1135 0.49 -1.31 -70.37
C SER A 1135 0.76 0.20 -70.41
N PHE A 1136 1.84 0.68 -69.79
CA PHE A 1136 2.16 2.10 -69.68
C PHE A 1136 3.55 2.42 -70.19
N THR A 1137 3.66 3.27 -71.21
CA THR A 1137 4.93 3.79 -71.71
C THR A 1137 5.36 4.98 -70.84
N PHE A 1138 6.59 4.94 -70.34
CA PHE A 1138 7.16 6.00 -69.49
C PHE A 1138 8.45 6.57 -70.08
N LYS A 1139 8.69 7.85 -69.78
CA LYS A 1139 9.97 8.54 -70.02
C LYS A 1139 10.36 9.22 -68.71
N ALA A 1140 11.44 8.77 -68.10
CA ALA A 1140 11.87 9.19 -66.76
C ALA A 1140 13.30 9.75 -66.81
N TYR A 1141 13.60 10.83 -66.08
CA TYR A 1141 14.94 11.42 -66.07
C TYR A 1141 15.96 10.46 -65.46
N VAL A 1142 17.21 10.53 -65.92
CA VAL A 1142 18.36 9.79 -65.39
C VAL A 1142 19.53 10.76 -65.31
N ALA A 1143 20.23 10.79 -64.17
CA ALA A 1143 21.35 11.69 -63.96
C ALA A 1143 22.47 11.49 -65.01
N ALA A 1144 23.22 12.55 -65.31
CA ALA A 1144 24.34 12.46 -66.27
C ALA A 1144 25.42 11.45 -65.84
N SER A 1145 25.63 11.30 -64.52
CA SER A 1145 26.63 10.43 -63.90
C SER A 1145 26.26 8.95 -63.81
N ALA A 1146 25.02 8.55 -64.09
CA ALA A 1146 24.57 7.17 -63.94
C ALA A 1146 25.03 6.29 -65.11
N SER A 1147 25.68 5.15 -64.82
CA SER A 1147 26.20 4.24 -65.85
C SER A 1147 25.21 3.11 -66.22
N LYS A 1148 24.38 2.67 -65.28
CA LYS A 1148 23.43 1.56 -65.43
C LYS A 1148 22.05 1.94 -64.89
N VAL A 1149 20.98 1.69 -65.66
CA VAL A 1149 19.61 2.03 -65.28
C VAL A 1149 18.71 0.79 -65.28
N GLN A 1150 17.89 0.64 -64.24
CA GLN A 1150 16.89 -0.42 -64.09
C GLN A 1150 15.57 0.16 -63.55
N VAL A 1151 14.44 -0.48 -63.83
CA VAL A 1151 13.11 0.01 -63.39
C VAL A 1151 12.26 -1.13 -62.83
N GLN A 1152 11.55 -0.87 -61.73
CA GLN A 1152 10.60 -1.80 -61.10
C GLN A 1152 9.19 -1.20 -61.09
N ALA A 1153 8.16 -1.99 -61.41
CA ALA A 1153 6.75 -1.60 -61.30
C ALA A 1153 6.12 -2.02 -59.97
N LYS A 1154 5.24 -1.17 -59.44
CA LYS A 1154 4.52 -1.35 -58.18
C LYS A 1154 3.06 -0.94 -58.30
N ASN A 1155 2.20 -1.53 -57.48
CA ASN A 1155 0.82 -1.06 -57.26
C ASN A 1155 0.50 -0.90 -55.76
N SER A 1156 -0.59 -0.19 -55.45
CA SER A 1156 -0.98 0.19 -54.08
C SER A 1156 -1.53 -0.96 -53.25
N ASP A 1157 -1.72 -2.14 -53.85
CA ASP A 1157 -2.17 -3.35 -53.18
C ASP A 1157 -1.02 -4.07 -52.44
N LYS A 1158 -0.22 -3.28 -51.69
CA LYS A 1158 0.85 -3.52 -50.68
C LYS A 1158 1.64 -4.85 -50.65
N ARG A 1159 1.62 -5.70 -51.67
CA ARG A 1159 2.31 -7.00 -51.73
C ARG A 1159 2.76 -7.43 -53.15
N MET A 1160 2.60 -6.58 -54.18
CA MET A 1160 3.06 -6.86 -55.55
C MET A 1160 4.15 -5.88 -56.02
N ASN A 1161 5.41 -6.31 -55.96
CA ASN A 1161 6.49 -5.68 -56.72
C ASN A 1161 6.81 -6.57 -57.93
N SER A 1162 7.03 -5.96 -59.09
CA SER A 1162 7.67 -6.70 -60.17
C SER A 1162 9.12 -7.04 -59.82
N ASP A 1163 9.74 -7.94 -60.57
CA ASP A 1163 11.20 -7.95 -60.61
C ASP A 1163 11.71 -6.66 -61.29
N LEU A 1164 12.98 -6.30 -61.06
CA LEU A 1164 13.64 -5.19 -61.76
C LEU A 1164 13.74 -5.53 -63.26
N SER A 1165 13.61 -4.52 -64.11
CA SER A 1165 13.89 -4.65 -65.54
C SER A 1165 15.31 -5.14 -65.79
N ALA A 1166 15.55 -5.71 -66.98
CA ALA A 1166 16.91 -5.84 -67.49
C ALA A 1166 17.59 -4.47 -67.47
N ALA A 1167 18.88 -4.46 -67.14
CA ALA A 1167 19.63 -3.23 -67.01
C ALA A 1167 20.01 -2.65 -68.37
N LEU A 1168 19.77 -1.35 -68.53
CA LEU A 1168 20.22 -0.59 -69.69
C LEU A 1168 21.45 0.23 -69.29
N THR A 1169 22.59 -0.07 -69.89
CA THR A 1169 23.82 0.73 -69.72
C THR A 1169 23.73 1.97 -70.62
N LYS A 1170 24.02 3.14 -70.06
CA LYS A 1170 23.89 4.45 -70.72
C LYS A 1170 24.99 4.72 -71.73
#